data_AF-A0ABD3G2B6-F1
#
_entry.id   AF-A0ABD3G2B6-F1
#
_cell.length_a   1.000
_cell.length_b   1.000
_cell.length_c   1.000
_cell.angle_alpha   90.00
_cell.angle_beta   90.00
_cell.angle_gamma   90.00
#
_symmetry.space_group_name_H-M   'P 1'
#
loop_
_entity.id
_entity.type
_entity.pdbx_description
1 polymer ?
#
loop_
_entity_poly.entity_id
_entity_poly.type
_entity_poly.pdbx_seq_one_letter_code
_entity_poly.pdbx_strand_id
1 'polypeptide(L)'
;MAGVVPFALQTRSYLKFATPHKITQSLIVPAGLEKETLNLDGFCPVKALLLSGVWWNVEPTHYYIQGSKRLCHFVAPQYNTHGNYLIGAVKVTPYASTPSSCAQDSYHVDQYFYHGSLGFYAFYEEQTGTYCAKDNTVYIYGNGLGSFDINGSFLIEDRGSEGYRHSFYYGLVGLIWISYRALVLRRSFISCKRHGQRCEELGENLTRKEAVIFVQENLRLSAHGATIYHRFVLLYLLVEGIMTDLFLLIANEGILAKIQYVSLGYNLSGFLLLVYEIIETLSCVRESYRLFFKRLWFSYETAFLGELLSAALQERMISALNRADVFEKSKPTALEISYYFWSLVAHGNYVLVLTGFVLSVRTLWAIGYVWLRHRQHTWKIFTEPCSVDSTLKLRGKMTSLGGYRYDNGKLFYRADALKSFGLLKLEEKDGAEYLVLQKQNWLGTTRSNLYVIGIISGQSVEACDERPCTGGVTFFDRRLGGSGSRRPLYIQAKFGKAEDRGGLLRAMKKAKVHCGIESQDDGRSISAHMTAQRMLLLAWTFAGVIPFILQLRSYLKFATPHKITQNLVVPSELEEEVDNLPAFCPVKGMLLSGCWFNIEPTHYFTTGNSRLCHFVIPQYNVHGTFSIGDLSSEPYYTAPSTCTNGSLSYEQYFYHGSIGYYSFYEEQTGSYCPSDNTAYIVGQGLGTSDLNGSLLATDRGKTHYRYSLWYTLGGVIWLTYRGLVLRRSFISCKRYGRMCDEMGEELNRKEAMVFVQENLRLAAHGARNYHRIIVLYLLVESIMTDLFLLVANDGFLAKVQYVSMGYNMSALLVMVFEIIEITICLREKWRVRIKRLLFSYETAFIGEVCTAALQQYSLTLLNRSNLKETHSTALAR
;
A
#
# COMPACT_ATOMS: atom_id res chain seq x y z
N MET A 1 9.07 23.78 12.11
CA MET A 1 9.14 24.54 10.84
C MET A 1 9.64 23.68 9.69
N ALA A 2 10.93 23.34 9.62
CA ALA A 2 11.55 22.67 8.45
C ALA A 2 10.84 21.41 7.93
N GLY A 3 10.34 20.52 8.80
CA GLY A 3 9.57 19.35 8.38
C GLY A 3 8.04 19.53 8.41
N VAL A 4 7.52 20.44 9.24
CA VAL A 4 6.07 20.60 9.46
C VAL A 4 5.39 21.32 8.30
N VAL A 5 6.04 22.36 7.75
CA VAL A 5 5.47 23.12 6.62
C VAL A 5 5.32 22.25 5.37
N PRO A 6 6.35 21.52 4.90
CA PRO A 6 6.18 20.60 3.77
C PRO A 6 5.12 19.53 4.02
N PHE A 7 5.04 19.00 5.24
CA PHE A 7 4.02 18.00 5.58
C PHE A 7 2.60 18.56 5.60
N ALA A 8 2.39 19.78 6.09
CA ALA A 8 1.09 20.44 6.07
C ALA A 8 0.63 20.69 4.62
N LEU A 9 1.55 21.14 3.76
CA LEU A 9 1.29 21.31 2.32
C LEU A 9 0.93 19.97 1.69
N GLN A 10 1.73 18.93 1.91
CA GLN A 10 1.45 17.59 1.38
C GLN A 10 0.14 16.99 1.91
N THR A 11 -0.23 17.27 3.16
CA THR A 11 -1.51 16.82 3.73
C THR A 11 -2.69 17.54 3.07
N ARG A 12 -2.58 18.87 2.89
CA ARG A 12 -3.56 19.65 2.12
C ARG A 12 -3.67 19.13 0.69
N SER A 13 -2.53 18.82 0.08
CA SER A 13 -2.45 18.26 -1.27
C SER A 13 -3.26 16.97 -1.38
N TYR A 14 -2.95 16.02 -0.50
CA TYR A 14 -3.62 14.74 -0.42
C TYR A 14 -5.13 14.89 -0.21
N LEU A 15 -5.55 15.76 0.72
CA LEU A 15 -6.98 15.97 0.99
C LEU A 15 -7.72 16.52 -0.22
N LYS A 16 -7.13 17.44 -1.01
CA LYS A 16 -7.75 17.95 -2.24
C LYS A 16 -8.03 16.84 -3.24
N PHE A 17 -7.08 15.93 -3.47
CA PHE A 17 -7.24 14.83 -4.43
C PHE A 17 -8.05 13.65 -3.90
N ALA A 18 -8.06 13.42 -2.58
CA ALA A 18 -8.87 12.38 -1.96
C ALA A 18 -10.34 12.77 -1.79
N THR A 19 -10.65 14.06 -1.88
CA THR A 19 -12.03 14.56 -1.80
C THR A 19 -12.78 14.17 -3.08
N PRO A 20 -14.01 13.61 -2.98
CA PRO A 20 -14.81 13.32 -4.16
C PRO A 20 -15.10 14.56 -5.00
N HIS A 21 -15.00 14.42 -6.31
CA HIS A 21 -15.23 15.48 -7.29
C HIS A 21 -16.41 15.16 -8.22
N LYS A 22 -16.89 16.17 -8.93
CA LYS A 22 -17.89 16.04 -9.98
C LYS A 22 -17.39 16.76 -11.23
N ILE A 23 -17.66 16.15 -12.38
CA ILE A 23 -17.39 16.77 -13.68
C ILE A 23 -18.53 17.74 -13.97
N THR A 24 -18.19 18.95 -14.44
CA THR A 24 -19.20 19.90 -14.90
C THR A 24 -20.07 19.29 -16.01
N GLN A 25 -21.39 19.41 -15.88
CA GLN A 25 -22.36 18.71 -16.75
C GLN A 25 -22.18 18.99 -18.24
N SER A 26 -21.75 20.20 -18.62
CA SER A 26 -21.50 20.56 -20.03
C SER A 26 -20.31 19.84 -20.66
N LEU A 27 -19.47 19.17 -19.85
CA LEU A 27 -18.29 18.44 -20.30
C LEU A 27 -18.49 16.92 -20.32
N ILE A 28 -19.64 16.45 -19.82
CA ILE A 28 -20.03 15.04 -19.83
C ILE A 28 -20.63 14.71 -21.20
N VAL A 29 -20.24 13.57 -21.78
CA VAL A 29 -20.81 13.07 -23.03
C VAL A 29 -22.10 12.30 -22.72
N PRO A 30 -23.27 12.71 -23.24
CA PRO A 30 -24.51 11.96 -23.09
C PRO A 30 -24.42 10.53 -23.65
N ALA A 31 -25.21 9.63 -23.07
CA ALA A 31 -25.37 8.27 -23.59
C ALA A 31 -25.98 8.31 -25.01
N GLY A 32 -25.50 7.45 -25.90
CA GLY A 32 -26.02 7.31 -27.26
C GLY A 32 -25.41 8.22 -28.33
N LEU A 33 -24.53 9.17 -27.97
CA LEU A 33 -23.80 9.96 -28.98
C LEU A 33 -22.64 9.14 -29.59
N GLU A 34 -22.51 9.24 -30.92
CA GLU A 34 -21.42 8.63 -31.69
C GLU A 34 -20.17 9.51 -31.74
N LYS A 35 -19.01 8.87 -31.92
CA LYS A 35 -17.72 9.56 -32.06
C LYS A 35 -17.56 10.04 -33.50
N GLU A 36 -17.28 11.32 -33.68
CA GLU A 36 -16.97 11.90 -34.98
C GLU A 36 -15.49 12.26 -35.10
N THR A 37 -14.90 12.00 -36.26
CA THR A 37 -13.48 12.26 -36.56
C THR A 37 -13.27 13.10 -37.83
N LEU A 38 -14.36 13.51 -38.49
CA LEU A 38 -14.31 14.30 -39.72
C LEU A 38 -13.89 15.74 -39.42
N ASN A 39 -12.92 16.25 -40.18
CA ASN A 39 -12.43 17.64 -40.10
C ASN A 39 -12.06 18.09 -38.67
N LEU A 40 -11.29 17.27 -37.95
CA LEU A 40 -10.87 17.55 -36.57
C LEU A 40 -10.19 18.90 -36.40
N ASP A 41 -9.27 19.27 -37.31
CA ASP A 41 -8.53 20.53 -37.22
C ASP A 41 -9.43 21.76 -37.35
N GLY A 42 -10.50 21.67 -38.14
CA GLY A 42 -11.47 22.76 -38.30
C GLY A 42 -12.46 22.85 -37.14
N PHE A 43 -12.83 21.72 -36.55
CA PHE A 43 -13.89 21.65 -35.54
C PHE A 43 -13.40 21.64 -34.09
N CYS A 44 -12.18 21.17 -33.87
CA CYS A 44 -11.53 21.03 -32.58
C CYS A 44 -10.10 21.61 -32.69
N PRO A 45 -9.95 22.94 -32.86
CA PRO A 45 -8.71 23.54 -33.35
C PRO A 45 -7.57 23.61 -32.32
N VAL A 46 -7.79 23.21 -31.07
CA VAL A 46 -6.82 23.34 -29.97
C VAL A 46 -5.58 22.48 -30.20
N LYS A 47 -4.39 23.09 -30.14
CA LYS A 47 -3.09 22.41 -30.32
C LYS A 47 -2.19 22.42 -29.09
N ALA A 48 -2.43 23.35 -28.17
CA ALA A 48 -1.63 23.48 -26.96
C ALA A 48 -2.46 24.04 -25.80
N LEU A 49 -2.03 23.69 -24.58
CA LEU A 49 -2.52 24.29 -23.35
C LEU A 49 -1.38 25.01 -22.63
N LEU A 50 -1.63 26.19 -22.10
CA LEU A 50 -0.78 26.83 -21.10
C LEU A 50 -1.49 26.80 -19.76
N LEU A 51 -0.96 26.00 -18.83
CA LEU A 51 -1.54 25.75 -17.52
C LEU A 51 -0.52 26.08 -16.44
N SER A 52 -0.81 27.08 -15.62
CA SER A 52 0.10 27.61 -14.58
C SER A 52 1.54 27.85 -15.06
N GLY A 53 1.68 28.44 -16.27
CA GLY A 53 2.98 28.75 -16.88
C GLY A 53 3.69 27.57 -17.58
N VAL A 54 3.13 26.36 -17.49
CA VAL A 54 3.66 25.17 -18.16
C VAL A 54 2.97 24.95 -19.50
N TRP A 55 3.76 24.71 -20.54
CA TRP A 55 3.27 24.38 -21.89
C TRP A 55 2.96 22.89 -22.02
N TRP A 56 1.79 22.54 -22.54
CA TRP A 56 1.36 21.17 -22.80
C TRP A 56 0.98 21.00 -24.26
N ASN A 57 1.57 19.99 -24.92
CA ASN A 57 1.14 19.58 -26.24
C ASN A 57 -0.13 18.75 -26.10
N VAL A 58 -1.19 19.14 -26.81
CA VAL A 58 -2.45 18.42 -26.82
C VAL A 58 -2.92 18.21 -28.23
N GLU A 59 -3.62 17.11 -28.44
CA GLU A 59 -4.15 16.78 -29.75
C GLU A 59 -5.60 16.29 -29.63
N PRO A 60 -6.51 16.86 -30.42
CA PRO A 60 -7.87 16.33 -30.53
C PRO A 60 -7.83 14.95 -31.20
N THR A 61 -8.74 14.07 -30.79
CA THR A 61 -8.85 12.72 -31.39
C THR A 61 -10.22 12.46 -31.99
N HIS A 62 -11.28 12.98 -31.37
CA HIS A 62 -12.66 12.87 -31.82
C HIS A 62 -13.51 13.95 -31.15
N TYR A 63 -14.75 14.12 -31.61
CA TYR A 63 -15.73 14.99 -30.97
C TYR A 63 -17.12 14.37 -30.95
N TYR A 64 -18.00 14.98 -30.16
CA TYR A 64 -19.41 14.65 -30.06
C TYR A 64 -20.25 15.89 -30.36
N ILE A 65 -21.35 15.70 -31.09
CA ILE A 65 -22.33 16.74 -31.36
C ILE A 65 -23.48 16.63 -30.36
N GLN A 66 -23.66 17.66 -29.53
CA GLN A 66 -24.77 17.75 -28.59
C GLN A 66 -25.57 19.03 -28.88
N GLY A 67 -26.60 18.90 -29.73
CA GLY A 67 -27.36 20.05 -30.22
C GLY A 67 -26.47 21.01 -31.00
N SER A 68 -26.40 22.27 -30.55
CA SER A 68 -25.51 23.29 -31.16
C SER A 68 -24.09 23.33 -30.56
N LYS A 69 -23.80 22.48 -29.58
CA LYS A 69 -22.50 22.42 -28.90
C LYS A 69 -21.66 21.28 -29.47
N ARG A 70 -20.35 21.50 -29.50
CA ARG A 70 -19.36 20.49 -29.89
C ARG A 70 -18.41 20.23 -28.73
N LEU A 71 -18.42 18.99 -28.25
CA LEU A 71 -17.56 18.54 -27.17
C LEU A 71 -16.38 17.78 -27.78
N CYS A 72 -15.18 18.33 -27.67
CA CYS A 72 -13.97 17.76 -28.27
C CYS A 72 -13.19 16.95 -27.25
N HIS A 73 -12.86 15.71 -27.58
CA HIS A 73 -11.95 14.89 -26.78
C HIS A 73 -10.50 15.12 -27.21
N PHE A 74 -9.61 15.31 -26.24
CA PHE A 74 -8.19 15.53 -26.48
C PHE A 74 -7.33 14.61 -25.63
N VAL A 75 -6.09 14.44 -26.10
CA VAL A 75 -5.05 13.73 -25.38
C VAL A 75 -3.80 14.58 -25.25
N ALA A 76 -3.05 14.42 -24.17
CA ALA A 76 -1.65 14.85 -24.08
C ALA A 76 -0.78 13.58 -24.10
N PRO A 77 -0.29 13.14 -25.28
CA PRO A 77 0.29 11.81 -25.44
C PRO A 77 1.46 11.54 -24.48
N GLN A 78 2.30 12.55 -24.25
CA GLN A 78 3.45 12.48 -23.37
C GLN A 78 3.09 12.32 -21.87
N TYR A 79 1.83 12.53 -21.47
CA TYR A 79 1.41 12.48 -20.07
C TYR A 79 0.29 11.47 -19.79
N ASN A 80 -0.15 10.65 -20.76
CA ASN A 80 -1.30 9.75 -20.56
C ASN A 80 -2.50 10.53 -19.99
N THR A 81 -2.72 11.70 -20.57
CA THR A 81 -3.78 12.64 -20.19
C THR A 81 -4.88 12.57 -21.22
N HIS A 82 -6.12 12.46 -20.75
CA HIS A 82 -7.33 12.36 -21.56
C HIS A 82 -8.38 13.28 -20.98
N GLY A 83 -9.12 13.98 -21.83
CA GLY A 83 -10.10 14.94 -21.35
C GLY A 83 -11.02 15.44 -22.44
N ASN A 84 -12.02 16.20 -22.03
CA ASN A 84 -12.92 16.88 -22.95
C ASN A 84 -12.82 18.39 -22.73
N TYR A 85 -12.94 19.14 -23.82
CA TYR A 85 -13.07 20.59 -23.78
C TYR A 85 -14.25 21.06 -24.62
N LEU A 86 -14.79 22.21 -24.22
CA LEU A 86 -15.85 22.92 -24.90
C LEU A 86 -15.41 24.37 -25.13
N ILE A 87 -15.46 24.83 -26.38
CA ILE A 87 -15.20 26.22 -26.74
C ILE A 87 -16.53 26.96 -26.87
N GLY A 88 -16.65 28.11 -26.22
CA GLY A 88 -17.80 28.99 -26.31
C GLY A 88 -17.91 29.66 -27.68
N ALA A 89 -19.14 29.92 -28.13
CA ALA A 89 -19.40 30.53 -29.44
C ALA A 89 -19.17 32.06 -29.49
N VAL A 90 -19.00 32.71 -28.32
CA VAL A 90 -18.94 34.17 -28.20
C VAL A 90 -17.54 34.59 -27.74
N LYS A 91 -17.06 35.70 -28.30
CA LYS A 91 -15.80 36.32 -27.89
C LYS A 91 -15.91 36.85 -26.45
N VAL A 92 -14.87 36.63 -25.66
CA VAL A 92 -14.80 37.05 -24.25
C VAL A 92 -13.55 37.88 -24.00
N THR A 93 -13.57 38.66 -22.91
CA THR A 93 -12.35 39.30 -22.41
C THR A 93 -11.33 38.22 -22.04
N PRO A 94 -10.09 38.29 -22.56
CA PRO A 94 -9.07 37.27 -22.31
C PRO A 94 -8.72 37.17 -20.83
N TYR A 95 -8.37 35.96 -20.40
CA TYR A 95 -7.84 35.74 -19.05
C TYR A 95 -6.45 36.38 -18.89
N ALA A 96 -6.05 36.69 -17.65
CA ALA A 96 -4.82 37.44 -17.36
C ALA A 96 -3.52 36.79 -17.86
N SER A 97 -3.50 35.46 -18.02
CA SER A 97 -2.39 34.68 -18.57
C SER A 97 -2.34 34.65 -20.10
N THR A 98 -3.39 35.16 -20.76
CA THR A 98 -3.50 35.19 -22.23
C THR A 98 -2.67 36.35 -22.79
N PRO A 99 -1.87 36.16 -23.86
CA PRO A 99 -1.09 37.21 -24.49
C PRO A 99 -1.95 38.36 -24.99
N SER A 100 -1.43 39.58 -24.92
CA SER A 100 -2.12 40.78 -25.42
C SER A 100 -2.47 40.71 -26.91
N SER A 101 -1.70 39.95 -27.70
CA SER A 101 -1.98 39.69 -29.12
C SER A 101 -3.32 38.99 -29.37
N CYS A 102 -3.85 38.25 -28.39
CA CYS A 102 -5.08 37.46 -28.47
C CYS A 102 -6.32 38.20 -27.94
N ALA A 103 -6.20 39.46 -27.51
CA ALA A 103 -7.26 40.15 -26.77
C ALA A 103 -8.60 40.32 -27.52
N GLN A 104 -8.57 40.29 -28.86
CA GLN A 104 -9.76 40.44 -29.72
C GLN A 104 -10.27 39.12 -30.30
N ASP A 105 -9.55 38.01 -30.12
CA ASP A 105 -9.84 36.70 -30.75
C ASP A 105 -9.82 35.58 -29.70
N SER A 106 -10.41 35.90 -28.55
CA SER A 106 -10.45 35.08 -27.34
C SER A 106 -11.85 34.54 -27.11
N TYR A 107 -11.96 33.24 -26.85
CA TYR A 107 -13.22 32.52 -26.61
C TYR A 107 -13.17 31.80 -25.26
N HIS A 108 -14.31 31.69 -24.58
CA HIS A 108 -14.37 30.95 -23.31
C HIS A 108 -14.10 29.46 -23.53
N VAL A 109 -13.36 28.84 -22.62
CA VAL A 109 -13.17 27.38 -22.61
C VAL A 109 -13.45 26.81 -21.23
N ASP A 110 -14.24 25.75 -21.22
CA ASP A 110 -14.36 24.81 -20.11
C ASP A 110 -13.71 23.50 -20.52
N GLN A 111 -12.93 22.90 -19.62
CA GLN A 111 -12.37 21.58 -19.87
C GLN A 111 -12.13 20.81 -18.57
N TYR A 112 -12.03 19.50 -18.70
CA TYR A 112 -11.43 18.66 -17.67
C TYR A 112 -10.48 17.68 -18.32
N PHE A 113 -9.54 17.17 -17.53
CA PHE A 113 -8.81 15.98 -17.90
C PHE A 113 -8.55 15.09 -16.71
N TYR A 114 -8.30 13.83 -17.03
CA TYR A 114 -7.63 12.87 -16.17
C TYR A 114 -6.22 12.64 -16.70
N HIS A 115 -5.23 12.62 -15.82
CA HIS A 115 -3.89 12.17 -16.11
C HIS A 115 -3.61 10.91 -15.29
N GLY A 116 -3.35 9.81 -16.00
CA GLY A 116 -3.12 8.51 -15.38
C GLY A 116 -1.86 8.47 -14.51
N SER A 117 -1.93 7.81 -13.36
CA SER A 117 -0.77 7.57 -12.47
C SER A 117 0.02 6.31 -12.87
N LEU A 118 1.01 5.92 -12.06
CA LEU A 118 1.64 4.59 -12.15
C LEU A 118 0.74 3.46 -11.58
N GLY A 119 -0.28 3.81 -10.81
CA GLY A 119 -1.23 2.89 -10.19
C GLY A 119 -2.56 2.79 -10.95
N PHE A 120 -3.57 2.20 -10.33
CA PHE A 120 -4.91 2.00 -10.93
C PHE A 120 -5.83 3.24 -10.85
N TYR A 121 -5.26 4.44 -10.77
CA TYR A 121 -6.01 5.68 -10.64
C TYR A 121 -5.44 6.80 -11.51
N ALA A 122 -6.22 7.85 -11.73
CA ALA A 122 -5.84 9.05 -12.44
C ALA A 122 -6.15 10.30 -11.60
N PHE A 123 -5.33 11.33 -11.77
CA PHE A 123 -5.56 12.65 -11.21
C PHE A 123 -6.53 13.42 -12.10
N TYR A 124 -7.58 13.94 -11.51
CA TYR A 124 -8.56 14.79 -12.15
C TYR A 124 -8.22 16.25 -11.92
N GLU A 125 -8.33 17.02 -13.00
CA GLU A 125 -8.29 18.47 -12.96
C GLU A 125 -9.38 19.04 -13.85
N GLU A 126 -10.15 19.98 -13.31
CA GLU A 126 -11.12 20.78 -14.06
C GLU A 126 -10.62 22.20 -14.17
N GLN A 127 -10.73 22.77 -15.37
CA GLN A 127 -10.12 24.03 -15.73
C GLN A 127 -11.08 24.90 -16.52
N THR A 128 -10.91 26.21 -16.35
CA THR A 128 -11.58 27.20 -17.19
C THR A 128 -10.57 28.22 -17.67
N GLY A 129 -10.90 28.91 -18.76
CA GLY A 129 -9.97 29.86 -19.33
C GLY A 129 -10.39 30.40 -20.69
N THR A 130 -9.38 30.68 -21.51
CA THR A 130 -9.55 31.34 -22.80
C THR A 130 -8.82 30.61 -23.90
N TYR A 131 -9.52 30.29 -24.99
CA TYR A 131 -8.95 29.86 -26.25
C TYR A 131 -8.59 31.06 -27.12
N CYS A 132 -7.35 31.14 -27.60
CA CYS A 132 -6.93 32.12 -28.59
C CYS A 132 -6.97 31.52 -30.00
N ALA A 133 -7.78 32.11 -30.88
CA ALA A 133 -7.90 31.65 -32.26
C ALA A 133 -6.72 32.03 -33.17
N LYS A 134 -5.81 32.92 -32.72
CA LYS A 134 -4.64 33.31 -33.52
C LYS A 134 -3.51 32.28 -33.48
N ASP A 135 -3.32 31.63 -32.32
CA ASP A 135 -2.24 30.66 -32.10
C ASP A 135 -2.74 29.27 -31.73
N ASN A 136 -4.07 29.07 -31.71
CA ASN A 136 -4.73 27.81 -31.37
C ASN A 136 -4.38 27.27 -29.97
N THR A 137 -4.05 28.16 -29.04
CA THR A 137 -3.65 27.81 -27.68
C THR A 137 -4.75 28.14 -26.67
N VAL A 138 -4.92 27.27 -25.67
CA VAL A 138 -5.83 27.48 -24.55
C VAL A 138 -5.03 27.91 -23.32
N TYR A 139 -5.42 29.04 -22.72
CA TYR A 139 -4.84 29.63 -21.52
C TYR A 139 -5.79 29.39 -20.35
N ILE A 140 -5.38 28.55 -19.40
CA ILE A 140 -6.28 27.96 -18.41
C ILE A 140 -5.71 28.01 -17.00
N TYR A 141 -6.63 27.97 -16.02
CA TYR A 141 -6.32 27.81 -14.61
C TYR A 141 -7.22 26.74 -13.99
N GLY A 142 -6.73 26.10 -12.92
CA GLY A 142 -7.43 25.00 -12.23
C GLY A 142 -8.57 25.50 -11.34
N ASN A 143 -9.75 24.92 -11.52
CA ASN A 143 -10.97 25.15 -10.73
C ASN A 143 -11.33 23.96 -9.83
N GLY A 144 -11.07 22.73 -10.29
CA GLY A 144 -11.44 21.51 -9.59
C GLY A 144 -10.28 20.52 -9.55
N LEU A 145 -10.17 19.76 -8.45
CA LEU A 145 -9.18 18.70 -8.29
C LEU A 145 -9.84 17.48 -7.66
N GLY A 146 -9.31 16.30 -8.01
CA GLY A 146 -9.82 15.04 -7.52
C GLY A 146 -9.04 13.86 -8.08
N SER A 147 -9.49 12.66 -7.80
CA SER A 147 -8.86 11.45 -8.31
C SER A 147 -9.93 10.41 -8.62
N PHE A 148 -9.68 9.50 -9.56
CA PHE A 148 -10.63 8.45 -9.89
C PHE A 148 -9.90 7.16 -10.24
N ASP A 149 -10.48 6.01 -9.87
CA ASP A 149 -9.90 4.67 -10.10
C ASP A 149 -10.06 4.25 -11.57
N ILE A 150 -9.35 4.97 -12.46
CA ILE A 150 -9.32 4.76 -13.90
C ILE A 150 -7.90 5.02 -14.42
N ASN A 151 -7.44 4.24 -15.39
CA ASN A 151 -6.15 4.47 -16.05
C ASN A 151 -6.05 3.76 -17.41
N GLY A 152 -5.02 4.06 -18.19
CA GLY A 152 -4.70 3.40 -19.44
C GLY A 152 -5.80 3.57 -20.49
N SER A 153 -6.13 2.49 -21.20
CA SER A 153 -7.12 2.53 -22.29
C SER A 153 -8.52 2.95 -21.83
N PHE A 154 -8.88 2.72 -20.57
CA PHE A 154 -10.18 3.14 -20.04
C PHE A 154 -10.34 4.67 -20.02
N LEU A 155 -9.25 5.44 -19.94
CA LEU A 155 -9.29 6.90 -19.98
C LEU A 155 -9.79 7.44 -21.33
N ILE A 156 -9.49 6.74 -22.42
CA ILE A 156 -9.90 7.11 -23.79
C ILE A 156 -11.43 6.98 -23.95
N GLU A 157 -12.00 6.00 -23.26
CA GLU A 157 -13.43 5.67 -23.35
C GLU A 157 -14.26 6.35 -22.26
N ASP A 158 -13.64 7.12 -21.35
CA ASP A 158 -14.36 7.81 -20.29
C ASP A 158 -15.20 8.97 -20.85
N ARG A 159 -16.51 8.81 -20.76
CA ARG A 159 -17.52 9.79 -21.17
C ARG A 159 -17.88 10.79 -20.06
N GLY A 160 -17.36 10.61 -18.85
CA GLY A 160 -17.83 11.34 -17.69
C GLY A 160 -19.10 10.73 -17.08
N SER A 161 -19.51 11.20 -15.90
CA SER A 161 -20.74 10.78 -15.22
C SER A 161 -21.22 11.87 -14.28
N GLU A 162 -22.53 11.97 -14.06
CA GLU A 162 -23.13 13.00 -13.20
C GLU A 162 -22.88 12.78 -11.69
N GLY A 163 -22.55 11.54 -11.31
CA GLY A 163 -22.26 11.14 -9.94
C GLY A 163 -20.92 11.66 -9.42
N TYR A 164 -20.75 11.63 -8.09
CA TYR A 164 -19.45 11.90 -7.47
C TYR A 164 -18.45 10.81 -7.82
N ARG A 165 -17.23 11.23 -8.18
CA ARG A 165 -16.10 10.38 -8.48
C ARG A 165 -15.02 10.57 -7.43
N HIS A 166 -14.34 9.50 -7.07
CA HIS A 166 -13.19 9.51 -6.17
C HIS A 166 -12.33 8.27 -6.38
N SER A 167 -11.06 8.32 -5.99
CA SER A 167 -10.16 7.17 -6.00
C SER A 167 -9.94 6.66 -4.59
N PHE A 168 -10.29 5.39 -4.39
CA PHE A 168 -9.97 4.71 -3.15
C PHE A 168 -8.52 4.27 -3.10
N TYR A 169 -7.92 3.95 -4.26
CA TYR A 169 -6.52 3.59 -4.34
C TYR A 169 -5.63 4.78 -3.92
N TYR A 170 -5.89 5.96 -4.48
CA TYR A 170 -5.21 7.19 -4.08
C TYR A 170 -5.44 7.49 -2.60
N GLY A 171 -6.69 7.37 -2.15
CA GLY A 171 -7.06 7.53 -0.74
C GLY A 171 -6.21 6.64 0.18
N LEU A 172 -6.09 5.34 -0.12
CA LEU A 172 -5.34 4.37 0.68
C LEU A 172 -3.82 4.61 0.64
N VAL A 173 -3.24 4.69 -0.56
CA VAL A 173 -1.79 4.86 -0.74
C VAL A 173 -1.33 6.19 -0.15
N GLY A 174 -2.09 7.26 -0.40
CA GLY A 174 -1.82 8.57 0.18
C GLY A 174 -1.97 8.57 1.70
N LEU A 175 -2.95 7.87 2.28
CA LEU A 175 -3.09 7.75 3.73
C LEU A 175 -1.89 7.04 4.37
N ILE A 176 -1.41 5.95 3.74
CA ILE A 176 -0.20 5.23 4.18
C ILE A 176 1.01 6.17 4.14
N TRP A 177 1.16 6.92 3.05
CA TRP A 177 2.28 7.85 2.87
C TRP A 177 2.27 9.02 3.87
N ILE A 178 1.12 9.69 4.05
CA ILE A 178 0.95 10.77 5.02
C ILE A 178 1.17 10.25 6.44
N SER A 179 0.64 9.07 6.78
CA SER A 179 0.86 8.44 8.08
C SER A 179 2.35 8.15 8.32
N TYR A 180 3.04 7.63 7.29
CA TYR A 180 4.48 7.39 7.36
C TYR A 180 5.26 8.68 7.60
N ARG A 181 4.97 9.75 6.85
CA ARG A 181 5.59 11.08 7.02
C ARG A 181 5.33 11.67 8.40
N ALA A 182 4.12 11.52 8.93
CA ALA A 182 3.78 11.94 10.30
C ALA A 182 4.62 11.19 11.35
N LEU A 183 4.83 9.88 11.16
CA LEU A 183 5.69 9.07 12.04
C LEU A 183 7.17 9.50 11.96
N VAL A 184 7.68 9.81 10.76
CA VAL A 184 9.03 10.36 10.57
C VAL A 184 9.17 11.71 11.27
N LEU A 185 8.19 12.61 11.13
CA LEU A 185 8.19 13.90 11.84
C LEU A 185 8.19 13.72 13.35
N ARG A 186 7.33 12.83 13.86
CA ARG A 186 7.26 12.53 15.29
C ARG A 186 8.59 11.98 15.81
N ARG A 187 9.22 11.04 15.09
CA ARG A 187 10.53 10.50 15.51
C ARG A 187 11.60 11.60 15.51
N SER A 188 11.59 12.46 14.50
CA SER A 188 12.54 13.57 14.37
C SER A 188 12.37 14.55 15.52
N PHE A 189 11.14 14.94 15.84
CA PHE A 189 10.83 15.81 16.98
C PHE A 189 11.35 15.24 18.30
N ILE A 190 11.08 13.96 18.58
CA ILE A 190 11.57 13.32 19.81
C ILE A 190 13.10 13.27 19.83
N SER A 191 13.74 12.97 18.70
CA SER A 191 15.20 12.95 18.57
C SER A 191 15.81 14.32 18.85
N CYS A 192 15.26 15.38 18.26
CA CYS A 192 15.69 16.76 18.46
C CYS A 192 15.51 17.20 19.92
N LYS A 193 14.36 16.89 20.53
CA LYS A 193 14.12 17.20 21.96
C LYS A 193 15.17 16.54 22.86
N ARG A 194 15.44 15.25 22.66
CA ARG A 194 16.43 14.51 23.47
C ARG A 194 17.86 14.99 23.23
N HIS A 195 18.20 15.35 21.99
CA HIS A 195 19.50 15.90 21.68
C HIS A 195 19.70 17.27 22.33
N GLY A 196 18.69 18.14 22.28
CA GLY A 196 18.71 19.43 22.98
C GLY A 196 18.86 19.28 24.50
N GLN A 197 18.08 18.39 25.12
CA GLN A 197 18.22 18.07 26.55
C GLN A 197 19.64 17.60 26.91
N ARG A 198 20.23 16.74 26.07
CA ARG A 198 21.61 16.29 26.29
C ARG A 198 22.63 17.41 26.15
N CYS A 199 22.42 18.34 25.22
CA CYS A 199 23.25 19.53 25.10
C CYS A 199 23.16 20.39 26.38
N GLU A 200 21.96 20.58 26.93
CA GLU A 200 21.77 21.30 28.20
C GLU A 200 22.45 20.58 29.38
N GLU A 201 22.27 19.26 29.51
CA GLU A 201 22.88 18.42 30.55
C GLU A 201 24.43 18.46 30.51
N LEU A 202 25.01 18.59 29.32
CA LEU A 202 26.46 18.63 29.12
C LEU A 202 27.04 20.06 29.04
N GLY A 203 26.21 21.10 29.21
CA GLY A 203 26.66 22.51 29.14
C GLY A 203 27.08 22.98 27.75
N GLU A 204 26.51 22.39 26.70
CA GLU A 204 26.94 22.51 25.32
C GLU A 204 25.93 23.32 24.48
N ASN A 205 26.40 24.29 23.70
CA ASN A 205 25.55 25.12 22.84
C ASN A 205 25.51 24.61 21.39
N LEU A 206 24.38 24.75 20.72
CA LEU A 206 24.24 24.40 19.29
C LEU A 206 24.12 25.67 18.44
N THR A 207 24.92 25.74 17.37
CA THR A 207 24.74 26.78 16.36
C THR A 207 23.52 26.49 15.49
N ARG A 208 22.98 27.53 14.82
CA ARG A 208 21.87 27.36 13.85
C ARG A 208 22.21 26.35 12.76
N LYS A 209 23.47 26.34 12.29
CA LYS A 209 23.93 25.39 11.26
C LYS A 209 23.89 23.96 11.79
N GLU A 210 24.44 23.72 12.98
CA GLU A 210 24.45 22.39 13.61
C GLU A 210 23.04 21.86 13.83
N ALA A 211 22.13 22.70 14.33
CA ALA A 211 20.75 22.31 14.59
C ALA A 211 20.01 21.92 13.29
N VAL A 212 20.20 22.66 12.20
CA VAL A 212 19.56 22.34 10.90
C VAL A 212 20.08 21.01 10.35
N ILE A 213 21.39 20.77 10.39
CA ILE A 213 22.00 19.50 9.96
C ILE A 213 21.41 18.33 10.75
N PHE A 214 21.35 18.47 12.08
CA PHE A 214 20.79 17.42 12.95
C PHE A 214 19.31 17.14 12.62
N VAL A 215 18.50 18.19 12.42
CA VAL A 215 17.08 18.05 12.03
C VAL A 215 16.94 17.33 10.70
N GLN A 216 17.73 17.70 9.69
CA GLN A 216 17.68 17.11 8.35
C GLN A 216 18.05 15.62 8.36
N GLU A 217 19.10 15.22 9.09
CA GLU A 217 19.42 13.79 9.29
C GLU A 217 18.26 13.01 9.92
N ASN A 218 17.52 13.63 10.83
CA ASN A 218 16.42 12.99 11.54
C ASN A 218 15.09 12.96 10.76
N LEU A 219 14.98 13.76 9.68
CA LEU A 219 13.86 13.75 8.76
C LEU A 219 14.04 12.82 7.55
N ARG A 220 15.20 12.14 7.44
CA ARG A 220 15.45 11.13 6.41
C ARG A 220 14.32 10.11 6.34
N LEU A 221 14.01 9.59 5.15
CA LEU A 221 12.93 8.62 4.96
C LEU A 221 13.31 7.23 5.47
N SER A 222 14.43 6.66 5.03
CA SER A 222 14.87 5.32 5.43
C SER A 222 15.36 5.28 6.88
N ALA A 223 14.95 4.25 7.63
CA ALA A 223 15.48 3.99 8.97
C ALA A 223 16.76 3.14 8.91
N HIS A 224 17.51 3.10 10.02
CA HIS A 224 18.69 2.25 10.11
C HIS A 224 18.27 0.77 10.04
N GLY A 225 19.00 -0.03 9.26
CA GLY A 225 18.66 -1.44 9.04
C GLY A 225 17.53 -1.68 8.04
N ALA A 226 17.12 -0.67 7.26
CA ALA A 226 16.25 -0.86 6.11
C ALA A 226 16.82 -1.93 5.16
N THR A 227 15.97 -2.89 4.76
CA THR A 227 16.31 -3.84 3.69
C THR A 227 16.13 -3.18 2.33
N ILE A 228 16.60 -3.82 1.26
CA ILE A 228 16.41 -3.31 -0.10
C ILE A 228 14.92 -3.18 -0.47
N TYR A 229 14.10 -4.16 -0.07
CA TYR A 229 12.65 -4.12 -0.30
C TYR A 229 11.98 -2.92 0.39
N HIS A 230 12.35 -2.62 1.64
CA HIS A 230 11.84 -1.45 2.32
C HIS A 230 12.19 -0.15 1.58
N ARG A 231 13.39 -0.06 0.99
CA ARG A 231 13.80 1.11 0.20
C ARG A 231 13.01 1.22 -1.10
N PHE A 232 12.74 0.13 -1.80
CA PHE A 232 11.89 0.15 -2.99
C PHE A 232 10.43 0.56 -2.68
N VAL A 233 9.86 0.08 -1.58
CA VAL A 233 8.52 0.52 -1.14
C VAL A 233 8.50 2.01 -0.82
N LEU A 234 9.52 2.52 -0.10
CA LEU A 234 9.65 3.95 0.16
C LEU A 234 9.85 4.77 -1.13
N LEU A 235 10.57 4.22 -2.11
CA LEU A 235 10.79 4.87 -3.39
C LEU A 235 9.47 5.03 -4.15
N TYR A 236 8.66 3.97 -4.20
CA TYR A 236 7.33 3.99 -4.78
C TYR A 236 6.44 5.06 -4.12
N LEU A 237 6.31 5.03 -2.78
CA LEU A 237 5.48 6.01 -2.05
C LEU A 237 5.98 7.45 -2.24
N LEU A 238 7.30 7.64 -2.37
CA LEU A 238 7.88 8.94 -2.63
C LEU A 238 7.59 9.44 -4.04
N VAL A 239 7.64 8.57 -5.05
CA VAL A 239 7.27 8.92 -6.43
C VAL A 239 5.80 9.33 -6.51
N GLU A 240 4.89 8.56 -5.90
CA GLU A 240 3.46 8.92 -5.83
C GLU A 240 3.24 10.28 -5.12
N GLY A 241 3.99 10.54 -4.04
CA GLY A 241 3.97 11.82 -3.35
C GLY A 241 4.52 12.99 -4.20
N ILE A 242 5.58 12.75 -4.99
CA ILE A 242 6.15 13.73 -5.92
C ILE A 242 5.15 14.06 -7.02
N MET A 243 4.48 13.06 -7.59
CA MET A 243 3.44 13.26 -8.62
C MET A 243 2.31 14.12 -8.06
N THR A 244 1.78 13.79 -6.89
CA THR A 244 0.75 14.61 -6.21
C THR A 244 1.17 16.09 -6.07
N ASP A 245 2.42 16.33 -5.63
CA ASP A 245 2.92 17.70 -5.47
C ASP A 245 3.10 18.43 -6.82
N LEU A 246 3.50 17.71 -7.87
CA LEU A 246 3.63 18.24 -9.23
C LEU A 246 2.27 18.68 -9.79
N PHE A 247 1.20 17.90 -9.62
CA PHE A 247 -0.12 18.28 -10.11
C PHE A 247 -0.70 19.49 -9.40
N LEU A 248 -0.51 19.61 -8.08
CA LEU A 248 -0.95 20.81 -7.38
C LEU A 248 -0.17 22.05 -7.75
N LEU A 249 1.06 21.86 -8.20
CA LEU A 249 1.85 22.94 -8.73
C LEU A 249 1.26 23.46 -10.04
N ILE A 250 0.77 22.54 -10.88
CA ILE A 250 0.08 22.83 -12.13
C ILE A 250 -1.33 23.42 -11.87
N ALA A 251 -1.96 23.08 -10.75
CA ALA A 251 -3.32 23.51 -10.41
C ALA A 251 -3.43 24.76 -9.52
N ASN A 252 -2.33 25.35 -9.04
CA ASN A 252 -2.37 26.58 -8.25
C ASN A 252 -1.41 27.62 -8.84
N GLU A 253 -1.84 28.88 -8.86
CA GLU A 253 -0.99 30.01 -9.25
C GLU A 253 -0.47 30.81 -8.02
N GLY A 254 0.49 31.70 -8.24
CA GLY A 254 0.95 32.68 -7.25
C GLY A 254 1.92 32.15 -6.19
N ILE A 255 1.89 32.75 -4.99
CA ILE A 255 2.87 32.47 -3.90
C ILE A 255 2.78 31.03 -3.41
N LEU A 256 1.57 30.45 -3.40
CA LEU A 256 1.37 29.06 -2.98
C LEU A 256 2.07 28.08 -3.94
N ALA A 257 2.05 28.34 -5.24
CA ALA A 257 2.79 27.56 -6.24
C ALA A 257 4.31 27.60 -5.97
N LYS A 258 4.84 28.79 -5.66
CA LYS A 258 6.27 28.97 -5.32
C LYS A 258 6.69 28.21 -4.07
N ILE A 259 5.83 28.14 -3.04
CA ILE A 259 6.10 27.36 -1.84
C ILE A 259 6.01 25.85 -2.16
N GLN A 260 5.10 25.43 -3.04
CA GLN A 260 4.98 24.04 -3.49
C GLN A 260 6.24 23.55 -4.22
N TYR A 261 6.88 24.39 -5.04
CA TYR A 261 8.19 24.09 -5.66
C TYR A 261 9.28 23.77 -4.63
N VAL A 262 9.29 24.47 -3.48
CA VAL A 262 10.25 24.20 -2.40
C VAL A 262 9.98 22.83 -1.77
N SER A 263 8.71 22.47 -1.57
CA SER A 263 8.32 21.13 -1.09
C SER A 263 8.75 20.02 -2.07
N LEU A 264 8.57 20.28 -3.37
CA LEU A 264 8.96 19.35 -4.43
C LEU A 264 10.48 19.13 -4.46
N GLY A 265 11.28 20.21 -4.35
CA GLY A 265 12.74 20.12 -4.25
C GLY A 265 13.19 19.25 -3.06
N TYR A 266 12.54 19.39 -1.90
CA TYR A 266 12.82 18.56 -0.73
C TYR A 266 12.51 17.07 -0.98
N ASN A 267 11.37 16.76 -1.63
CA ASN A 267 11.01 15.39 -1.97
C ASN A 267 11.95 14.80 -3.03
N LEU A 268 12.37 15.58 -4.02
CA LEU A 268 13.36 15.18 -5.02
C LEU A 268 14.73 14.87 -4.39
N SER A 269 15.16 15.66 -3.40
CA SER A 269 16.39 15.38 -2.65
C SER A 269 16.31 14.06 -1.88
N GLY A 270 15.17 13.80 -1.25
CA GLY A 270 14.87 12.51 -0.63
C GLY A 270 14.91 11.35 -1.64
N PHE A 271 14.44 11.58 -2.87
CA PHE A 271 14.45 10.60 -3.95
C PHE A 271 15.88 10.26 -4.38
N LEU A 272 16.70 11.28 -4.66
CA LEU A 272 18.10 11.09 -5.02
C LEU A 272 18.89 10.37 -3.92
N LEU A 273 18.65 10.72 -2.66
CA LEU A 273 19.31 10.08 -1.52
C LEU A 273 18.90 8.61 -1.40
N LEU A 274 17.61 8.30 -1.55
CA LEU A 274 17.09 6.94 -1.45
C LEU A 274 17.58 6.05 -2.61
N VAL A 275 17.61 6.58 -3.84
CA VAL A 275 18.19 5.89 -5.00
C VAL A 275 19.68 5.60 -4.76
N TYR A 276 20.43 6.58 -4.25
CA TYR A 276 21.84 6.38 -3.93
C TYR A 276 22.06 5.32 -2.85
N GLU A 277 21.22 5.28 -1.81
CA GLU A 277 21.26 4.22 -0.79
C GLU A 277 21.00 2.82 -1.37
N ILE A 278 20.11 2.70 -2.36
CA ILE A 278 19.84 1.43 -3.04
C ILE A 278 21.11 1.00 -3.80
N ILE A 279 21.74 1.90 -4.54
CA ILE A 279 23.00 1.64 -5.27
C ILE A 279 24.11 1.24 -4.29
N GLU A 280 24.25 1.93 -3.15
CA GLU A 280 25.21 1.57 -2.10
C GLU A 280 24.94 0.18 -1.52
N THR A 281 23.67 -0.17 -1.28
CA THR A 281 23.28 -1.48 -0.73
C THR A 281 23.60 -2.61 -1.71
N LEU A 282 23.46 -2.36 -3.01
CA LEU A 282 23.80 -3.30 -4.08
C LEU A 282 25.32 -3.50 -4.26
N SER A 283 26.16 -2.77 -3.52
CA SER A 283 27.63 -2.82 -3.61
C SER A 283 28.18 -2.63 -5.03
N CYS A 284 27.44 -1.87 -5.86
CA CYS A 284 27.75 -1.70 -7.28
C CYS A 284 28.95 -0.77 -7.55
N VAL A 285 29.42 -0.03 -6.52
CA VAL A 285 30.44 1.02 -6.66
C VAL A 285 31.60 0.78 -5.67
N ARG A 286 32.85 0.87 -6.15
CA ARG A 286 34.03 0.80 -5.28
C ARG A 286 34.03 1.94 -4.25
N GLU A 287 34.56 1.68 -3.05
CA GLU A 287 34.56 2.61 -1.92
C GLU A 287 35.11 4.01 -2.26
N SER A 288 36.17 4.11 -3.07
CA SER A 288 36.77 5.40 -3.47
C SER A 288 35.81 6.25 -4.29
N TYR A 289 35.15 5.67 -5.29
CA TYR A 289 34.16 6.36 -6.11
C TYR A 289 32.88 6.65 -5.32
N ARG A 290 32.48 5.73 -4.43
CA ARG A 290 31.35 5.92 -3.52
C ARG A 290 31.54 7.20 -2.71
N LEU A 291 32.67 7.33 -2.00
CA LEU A 291 32.97 8.51 -1.19
C LEU A 291 33.07 9.79 -2.02
N PHE A 292 33.69 9.72 -3.20
CA PHE A 292 33.79 10.84 -4.13
C PHE A 292 32.41 11.39 -4.51
N PHE A 293 31.53 10.54 -5.06
CA PHE A 293 30.18 10.95 -5.45
C PHE A 293 29.33 11.38 -4.25
N LYS A 294 29.52 10.73 -3.09
CA LYS A 294 28.83 11.12 -1.85
C LYS A 294 29.16 12.55 -1.43
N ARG A 295 30.43 12.95 -1.45
CA ARG A 295 30.85 14.32 -1.10
C ARG A 295 30.45 15.35 -2.14
N LEU A 296 30.44 14.96 -3.42
CA LEU A 296 30.10 15.84 -4.53
C LEU A 296 28.59 16.15 -4.59
N TRP A 297 27.75 15.12 -4.50
CA TRP A 297 26.31 15.23 -4.73
C TRP A 297 25.45 15.23 -3.46
N PHE A 298 25.97 14.70 -2.35
CA PHE A 298 25.22 14.52 -1.10
C PHE A 298 25.92 15.24 0.06
N SER A 299 26.04 16.57 -0.08
CA SER A 299 26.47 17.46 1.01
C SER A 299 25.42 18.51 1.35
N TYR A 300 25.41 18.91 2.62
CA TYR A 300 24.45 19.88 3.14
C TYR A 300 24.55 21.25 2.48
N GLU A 301 25.78 21.67 2.17
CA GLU A 301 26.05 22.97 1.56
C GLU A 301 25.58 23.05 0.09
N THR A 302 25.48 21.91 -0.61
CA THR A 302 25.10 21.87 -2.03
C THR A 302 23.64 21.51 -2.24
N ALA A 303 23.06 20.69 -1.35
CA ALA A 303 21.70 20.21 -1.48
C ALA A 303 20.68 21.34 -1.56
N PHE A 304 20.77 22.30 -0.63
CA PHE A 304 19.85 23.45 -0.58
C PHE A 304 19.87 24.29 -1.86
N LEU A 305 21.06 24.61 -2.40
CA LEU A 305 21.17 25.42 -3.62
C LEU A 305 20.65 24.67 -4.85
N GLY A 306 20.99 23.39 -4.97
CA GLY A 306 20.50 22.54 -6.07
C GLY A 306 18.97 22.44 -6.08
N GLU A 307 18.36 22.27 -4.91
CA GLU A 307 16.90 22.22 -4.75
C GLU A 307 16.24 23.57 -5.06
N LEU A 308 16.82 24.67 -4.58
CA LEU A 308 16.29 26.02 -4.80
C LEU A 308 16.33 26.44 -6.28
N LEU A 309 17.46 26.20 -6.97
CA LEU A 309 17.59 26.52 -8.39
C LEU A 309 16.72 25.62 -9.26
N SER A 310 16.58 24.35 -8.89
CA SER A 310 15.65 23.42 -9.56
C SER A 310 14.22 23.94 -9.42
N ALA A 311 13.77 24.22 -8.20
CA ALA A 311 12.47 24.83 -7.91
C ALA A 311 12.21 26.11 -8.73
N ALA A 312 13.20 26.98 -8.91
CA ALA A 312 13.04 28.24 -9.64
C ALA A 312 12.97 28.10 -11.17
N LEU A 313 13.58 27.06 -11.74
CA LEU A 313 13.71 26.89 -13.20
C LEU A 313 12.84 25.77 -13.76
N GLN A 314 12.25 24.95 -12.90
CA GLN A 314 11.52 23.75 -13.28
C GLN A 314 10.37 24.02 -14.27
N GLU A 315 9.59 25.09 -14.07
CA GLU A 315 8.54 25.51 -15.01
C GLU A 315 9.07 25.65 -16.44
N ARG A 316 10.17 26.40 -16.59
CA ARG A 316 10.82 26.64 -17.89
C ARG A 316 11.41 25.38 -18.48
N MET A 317 11.97 24.50 -17.65
CA MET A 317 12.53 23.22 -18.08
C MET A 317 11.45 22.29 -18.62
N ILE A 318 10.29 22.18 -17.96
CA ILE A 318 9.16 21.38 -18.45
C ILE A 318 8.65 21.94 -19.77
N SER A 319 8.41 23.25 -19.83
CA SER A 319 7.93 23.90 -21.06
C SER A 319 8.90 23.73 -22.23
N ALA A 320 10.21 23.87 -22.00
CA ALA A 320 11.23 23.64 -23.02
C ALA A 320 11.29 22.18 -23.46
N LEU A 321 11.15 21.23 -22.53
CA LEU A 321 11.13 19.81 -22.84
C LEU A 321 9.90 19.45 -23.69
N ASN A 322 8.71 19.91 -23.31
CA ASN A 322 7.48 19.66 -24.07
C ASN A 322 7.56 20.27 -25.48
N ARG A 323 8.22 21.41 -25.64
CA ARG A 323 8.44 22.05 -26.95
C ARG A 323 9.60 21.45 -27.76
N ALA A 324 10.27 20.42 -27.26
CA ALA A 324 11.26 19.70 -28.06
C ALA A 324 10.56 18.81 -29.10
N ASP A 325 11.15 18.71 -30.30
CA ASP A 325 10.62 17.94 -31.43
C ASP A 325 10.14 16.52 -31.05
N VAL A 326 10.87 15.85 -30.14
CA VAL A 326 10.57 14.49 -29.67
C VAL A 326 9.20 14.39 -28.99
N PHE A 327 8.79 15.41 -28.24
CA PHE A 327 7.49 15.42 -27.55
C PHE A 327 6.41 16.17 -28.31
N GLU A 328 6.79 17.17 -29.10
CA GLU A 328 5.86 17.88 -29.98
C GLU A 328 5.23 16.94 -31.02
N LYS A 329 6.01 15.98 -31.57
CA LYS A 329 5.56 15.05 -32.62
C LYS A 329 5.28 13.64 -32.08
N SER A 330 4.84 13.52 -30.83
CA SER A 330 4.83 12.24 -30.11
C SER A 330 3.58 11.37 -30.29
N LYS A 331 2.51 11.90 -30.88
CA LYS A 331 1.23 11.18 -31.04
C LYS A 331 1.32 9.88 -31.84
N PRO A 332 2.00 9.81 -33.00
CA PRO A 332 2.10 8.55 -33.76
C PRO A 332 2.73 7.43 -32.92
N THR A 333 3.83 7.74 -32.23
CA THR A 333 4.54 6.79 -31.36
C THR A 333 3.69 6.35 -30.16
N ALA A 334 2.95 7.29 -29.57
CA ALA A 334 2.07 6.99 -28.44
C ALA A 334 0.89 6.10 -28.85
N LEU A 335 0.34 6.29 -30.05
CA LEU A 335 -0.71 5.42 -30.61
C LEU A 335 -0.19 4.01 -30.94
N GLU A 336 1.05 3.89 -31.42
CA GLU A 336 1.65 2.60 -31.77
C GLU A 336 1.92 1.71 -30.55
N ILE A 337 2.40 2.29 -29.44
CA ILE A 337 2.81 1.51 -28.26
C ILE A 337 1.76 1.53 -27.14
N SER A 338 1.26 2.72 -26.79
CA SER A 338 0.18 3.07 -25.85
C SER A 338 0.51 4.39 -25.17
N TYR A 339 -0.53 5.19 -24.90
CA TYR A 339 -0.40 6.44 -24.11
C TYR A 339 0.21 6.21 -22.73
N TYR A 340 -0.16 5.11 -22.07
CA TYR A 340 0.37 4.75 -20.76
C TYR A 340 1.88 4.53 -20.78
N PHE A 341 2.37 3.64 -21.67
CA PHE A 341 3.81 3.35 -21.74
C PHE A 341 4.62 4.55 -22.22
N TRP A 342 4.12 5.28 -23.23
CA TRP A 342 4.80 6.47 -23.72
C TRP A 342 4.92 7.56 -22.64
N SER A 343 3.91 7.70 -21.80
CA SER A 343 3.98 8.59 -20.64
C SER A 343 5.07 8.20 -19.64
N LEU A 344 5.32 6.90 -19.41
CA LEU A 344 6.46 6.47 -18.58
C LEU A 344 7.79 6.93 -19.15
N VAL A 345 7.95 6.85 -20.47
CA VAL A 345 9.15 7.31 -21.17
C VAL A 345 9.31 8.82 -21.01
N ALA A 346 8.24 9.59 -21.20
CA ALA A 346 8.26 11.04 -21.04
C ALA A 346 8.57 11.47 -19.60
N HIS A 347 7.89 10.89 -18.60
CA HIS A 347 8.19 11.13 -17.18
C HIS A 347 9.62 10.72 -16.82
N GLY A 348 10.11 9.60 -17.35
CA GLY A 348 11.49 9.16 -17.19
C GLY A 348 12.49 10.18 -17.70
N ASN A 349 12.29 10.69 -18.92
CA ASN A 349 13.10 11.77 -19.49
C ASN A 349 13.06 13.03 -18.64
N TYR A 350 11.87 13.42 -18.17
CA TYR A 350 11.72 14.57 -17.29
C TYR A 350 12.52 14.42 -15.99
N VAL A 351 12.38 13.28 -15.30
CA VAL A 351 13.14 12.97 -14.07
C VAL A 351 14.64 12.95 -14.33
N LEU A 352 15.09 12.41 -15.47
CA LEU A 352 16.51 12.40 -15.85
C LEU A 352 17.07 13.79 -16.08
N VAL A 353 16.37 14.65 -16.84
CA VAL A 353 16.77 16.03 -17.10
C VAL A 353 16.84 16.83 -15.80
N LEU A 354 15.82 16.69 -14.94
CA LEU A 354 15.76 17.36 -13.65
C LEU A 354 16.89 16.88 -12.72
N THR A 355 17.13 15.57 -12.67
CA THR A 355 18.21 14.97 -11.89
C THR A 355 19.57 15.44 -12.39
N GLY A 356 19.80 15.40 -13.71
CA GLY A 356 21.05 15.86 -14.33
C GLY A 356 21.33 17.34 -14.02
N PHE A 357 20.31 18.19 -14.08
CA PHE A 357 20.41 19.60 -13.71
C PHE A 357 20.80 19.77 -12.24
N VAL A 358 20.07 19.13 -11.31
CA VAL A 358 20.34 19.21 -9.87
C VAL A 358 21.76 18.73 -9.55
N LEU A 359 22.18 17.59 -10.10
CA LEU A 359 23.52 17.05 -9.88
C LEU A 359 24.61 17.96 -10.46
N SER A 360 24.36 18.60 -11.59
CA SER A 360 25.30 19.58 -12.20
C SER A 360 25.46 20.81 -11.33
N VAL A 361 24.36 21.40 -10.86
CA VAL A 361 24.38 22.54 -9.93
C VAL A 361 25.13 22.18 -8.65
N ARG A 362 24.82 21.01 -8.05
CA ARG A 362 25.49 20.53 -6.84
C ARG A 362 26.98 20.33 -7.07
N THR A 363 27.38 19.80 -8.21
CA THR A 363 28.79 19.58 -8.59
C THR A 363 29.55 20.89 -8.70
N LEU A 364 29.03 21.84 -9.47
CA LEU A 364 29.65 23.17 -9.65
C LEU A 364 29.78 23.90 -8.31
N TRP A 365 28.73 23.88 -7.50
CA TRP A 365 28.74 24.52 -6.19
C TRP A 365 29.68 23.81 -5.21
N ALA A 366 29.74 22.47 -5.21
CA ALA A 366 30.66 21.71 -4.35
C ALA A 366 32.11 22.11 -4.64
N ILE A 367 32.49 22.12 -5.92
CA ILE A 367 33.84 22.48 -6.37
C ILE A 367 34.15 23.93 -5.99
N GLY A 368 33.24 24.87 -6.31
CA GLY A 368 33.41 26.28 -5.97
C GLY A 368 33.51 26.52 -4.46
N TYR A 369 32.64 25.89 -3.67
CA TYR A 369 32.63 26.00 -2.21
C TYR A 369 33.92 25.50 -1.58
N VAL A 370 34.38 24.31 -1.99
CA VAL A 370 35.62 23.73 -1.48
C VAL A 370 36.82 24.57 -1.93
N TRP A 371 36.84 25.05 -3.18
CA TRP A 371 37.90 25.92 -3.67
C TRP A 371 38.01 27.21 -2.86
N LEU A 372 36.88 27.87 -2.58
CA LEU A 372 36.84 29.09 -1.77
C LEU A 372 37.33 28.85 -0.33
N ARG A 373 36.92 27.73 0.27
CA ARG A 373 37.16 27.45 1.71
C ARG A 373 38.51 26.76 1.99
N HIS A 374 39.01 25.96 1.05
CA HIS A 374 40.19 25.10 1.24
C HIS A 374 41.34 25.39 0.26
N ARG A 375 41.17 26.35 -0.68
CA ARG A 375 42.13 26.91 -1.67
C ARG A 375 43.14 25.94 -2.30
N GLN A 376 44.09 25.42 -1.53
CA GLN A 376 45.19 24.55 -1.97
C GLN A 376 44.87 23.04 -1.98
N HIS A 377 43.75 22.61 -1.39
CA HIS A 377 43.45 21.17 -1.18
C HIS A 377 42.10 20.69 -1.75
N THR A 378 41.58 21.36 -2.78
CA THR A 378 40.23 21.14 -3.30
C THR A 378 39.92 19.69 -3.64
N TRP A 379 40.77 19.06 -4.46
CA TRP A 379 40.56 17.66 -4.89
C TRP A 379 40.78 16.65 -3.77
N LYS A 380 41.56 16.99 -2.74
CA LYS A 380 41.86 16.11 -1.62
C LYS A 380 40.65 15.92 -0.71
N ILE A 381 39.82 16.96 -0.54
CA ILE A 381 38.54 16.83 0.18
C ILE A 381 37.62 15.79 -0.48
N PHE A 382 37.61 15.68 -1.80
CA PHE A 382 36.75 14.73 -2.51
C PHE A 382 37.31 13.30 -2.59
N THR A 383 38.64 13.16 -2.60
CA THR A 383 39.30 11.88 -2.92
C THR A 383 39.91 11.15 -1.72
N GLU A 384 40.35 11.87 -0.68
CA GLU A 384 41.07 11.26 0.44
C GLU A 384 40.12 10.52 1.40
N PRO A 385 40.47 9.32 1.87
CA PRO A 385 39.61 8.56 2.78
C PRO A 385 39.54 9.21 4.17
N CYS A 386 38.39 9.06 4.82
CA CYS A 386 38.18 9.44 6.21
C CYS A 386 37.62 8.24 6.97
N SER A 387 38.31 7.82 8.03
CA SER A 387 37.91 6.64 8.83
C SER A 387 36.49 6.75 9.43
N VAL A 388 36.02 7.97 9.70
CA VAL A 388 34.63 8.23 10.14
C VAL A 388 33.63 7.93 9.01
N ASP A 389 33.90 8.36 7.77
CA ASP A 389 33.04 8.06 6.62
C ASP A 389 32.93 6.55 6.37
N SER A 390 34.06 5.86 6.49
CA SER A 390 34.14 4.40 6.35
C SER A 390 33.51 3.64 7.51
N THR A 391 33.42 4.23 8.72
CA THR A 391 32.73 3.62 9.88
C THR A 391 31.22 3.81 9.79
N LEU A 392 30.77 4.97 9.30
CA LEU A 392 29.34 5.24 9.11
C LEU A 392 28.73 4.33 8.03
N LYS A 393 29.47 3.95 6.97
CA LYS A 393 28.98 3.04 5.89
C LYS A 393 27.54 3.38 5.45
N LEU A 394 26.66 2.37 5.43
CA LEU A 394 25.22 2.45 5.08
C LEU A 394 24.37 3.18 6.13
N ARG A 395 24.93 3.59 7.28
CA ARG A 395 24.27 4.46 8.28
C ARG A 395 24.31 5.93 7.80
N GLY A 396 24.34 6.10 6.49
CA GLY A 396 25.11 7.13 5.80
C GLY A 396 24.47 8.48 5.94
N LYS A 397 25.02 9.30 6.82
CA LYS A 397 24.70 10.73 6.89
C LYS A 397 25.16 11.43 5.61
N MET A 398 24.47 12.50 5.22
CA MET A 398 25.02 13.43 4.23
C MET A 398 26.31 14.04 4.78
N THR A 399 27.21 14.39 3.86
CA THR A 399 28.51 14.95 4.25
C THR A 399 28.39 16.45 4.51
N SER A 400 29.25 17.02 5.35
CA SER A 400 29.42 18.48 5.45
C SER A 400 30.79 18.84 4.89
N LEU A 401 30.81 19.50 3.74
CA LEU A 401 32.05 19.88 3.07
C LEU A 401 32.84 20.86 3.93
N GLY A 402 32.16 21.81 4.57
CA GLY A 402 32.80 22.75 5.49
C GLY A 402 33.24 22.15 6.82
N GLY A 403 32.74 20.95 7.15
CA GLY A 403 33.08 20.20 8.36
C GLY A 403 34.39 19.43 8.25
N TYR A 404 34.95 19.27 7.05
CA TYR A 404 36.23 18.62 6.86
C TYR A 404 37.42 19.55 7.16
N ARG A 405 38.53 18.94 7.55
CA ARG A 405 39.84 19.56 7.67
C ARG A 405 40.90 18.59 7.13
N TYR A 406 41.73 19.06 6.22
CA TYR A 406 42.82 18.29 5.66
C TYR A 406 44.13 18.75 6.31
N ASP A 407 44.77 17.87 7.07
CA ASP A 407 46.04 18.14 7.75
C ASP A 407 46.97 16.93 7.59
N ASN A 408 48.27 17.16 7.35
CA ASN A 408 49.31 16.11 7.27
C ASN A 408 48.97 14.93 6.35
N GLY A 409 48.43 15.21 5.16
CA GLY A 409 48.10 14.17 4.18
C GLY A 409 46.83 13.37 4.51
N LYS A 410 46.06 13.77 5.53
CA LYS A 410 44.92 13.01 6.05
C LYS A 410 43.68 13.91 6.21
N LEU A 411 42.51 13.32 5.98
CA LEU A 411 41.23 14.02 6.06
C LEU A 411 40.52 13.72 7.38
N PHE A 412 40.09 14.76 8.09
CA PHE A 412 39.40 14.69 9.38
C PHE A 412 38.08 15.45 9.37
N TYR A 413 37.13 15.04 10.19
CA TYR A 413 35.99 15.85 10.60
C TYR A 413 36.35 16.68 11.82
N ARG A 414 35.90 17.94 11.82
CA ARG A 414 35.94 18.82 12.99
C ARG A 414 34.93 18.37 14.05
N ALA A 415 35.17 18.76 15.31
CA ALA A 415 34.31 18.43 16.45
C ALA A 415 32.87 18.97 16.29
N ASP A 416 32.71 20.20 15.81
CA ASP A 416 31.43 20.83 15.51
C ASP A 416 30.61 20.04 14.46
N ALA A 417 31.28 19.50 13.44
CA ALA A 417 30.65 18.65 12.43
C ALA A 417 30.18 17.32 13.03
N LEU A 418 31.01 16.65 13.84
CA LEU A 418 30.64 15.41 14.54
C LEU A 418 29.44 15.63 15.47
N LYS A 419 29.42 16.77 16.17
CA LYS A 419 28.31 17.22 17.02
C LYS A 419 27.04 17.47 16.22
N SER A 420 27.12 18.15 15.07
CA SER A 420 25.98 18.41 14.18
C SER A 420 25.34 17.13 13.66
N PHE A 421 26.15 16.09 13.46
CA PHE A 421 25.65 14.77 13.10
C PHE A 421 24.99 14.06 14.30
N GLY A 422 25.22 14.50 15.53
CA GLY A 422 24.78 13.82 16.75
C GLY A 422 25.59 12.56 17.03
N LEU A 423 26.88 12.56 16.65
CA LEU A 423 27.83 11.54 17.09
C LEU A 423 28.33 11.88 18.49
N LEU A 424 28.48 10.84 19.31
CA LEU A 424 28.86 10.97 20.72
C LEU A 424 30.07 10.08 21.02
N LYS A 425 30.80 10.45 22.06
CA LYS A 425 31.89 9.67 22.64
C LYS A 425 31.37 8.86 23.83
N LEU A 426 31.76 7.60 23.92
CA LEU A 426 31.66 6.79 25.13
C LEU A 426 33.07 6.48 25.59
N GLU A 427 33.33 6.63 26.88
CA GLU A 427 34.58 6.21 27.51
C GLU A 427 34.25 5.12 28.54
N GLU A 428 34.82 3.93 28.37
CA GLU A 428 34.66 2.85 29.33
C GLU A 428 35.72 2.95 30.44
N LYS A 429 35.51 2.20 31.53
CA LYS A 429 36.34 2.30 32.75
C LYS A 429 37.81 1.92 32.53
N ASP A 430 38.09 1.19 31.46
CA ASP A 430 39.43 0.78 31.02
C ASP A 430 40.14 1.86 30.17
N GLY A 431 39.50 3.03 29.97
CA GLY A 431 40.00 4.12 29.14
C GLY A 431 39.77 3.92 27.64
N ALA A 432 39.07 2.85 27.23
CA ALA A 432 38.74 2.63 25.84
C ALA A 432 37.66 3.63 25.37
N GLU A 433 37.94 4.31 24.25
CA GLU A 433 37.03 5.27 23.66
C GLU A 433 36.26 4.66 22.47
N TYR A 434 34.96 4.96 22.41
CA TYR A 434 34.06 4.43 21.39
C TYR A 434 33.25 5.54 20.72
N LEU A 435 33.00 5.36 19.42
CA LEU A 435 32.09 6.19 18.63
C LEU A 435 30.66 5.67 18.79
N VAL A 436 29.78 6.54 19.27
CA VAL A 436 28.37 6.26 19.51
C VAL A 436 27.49 7.02 18.52
N LEU A 437 26.50 6.31 17.99
CA LEU A 437 25.47 6.83 17.10
C LEU A 437 24.08 6.62 17.69
N GLN A 438 23.21 7.60 17.53
CA GLN A 438 21.79 7.43 17.77
C GLN A 438 21.11 6.74 16.59
N LYS A 439 20.70 5.49 16.78
CA LYS A 439 20.03 4.69 15.76
C LYS A 439 18.57 5.13 15.59
N GLN A 440 18.16 5.30 14.34
CA GLN A 440 16.77 5.61 13.98
C GLN A 440 16.02 4.32 13.66
N ASN A 441 14.89 4.07 14.32
CA ASN A 441 14.01 2.95 14.00
C ASN A 441 12.80 3.42 13.17
N TRP A 442 12.12 2.46 12.54
CA TRP A 442 10.98 2.67 11.66
C TRP A 442 9.77 3.32 12.37
N LEU A 443 9.36 2.77 13.52
CA LEU A 443 8.08 3.13 14.17
C LEU A 443 8.25 3.98 15.45
N GLY A 444 9.46 4.42 15.80
CA GLY A 444 9.69 5.32 16.93
C GLY A 444 11.11 5.31 17.51
N THR A 445 11.36 6.16 18.50
CA THR A 445 12.64 6.23 19.24
C THR A 445 12.52 5.55 20.59
N THR A 446 13.14 4.38 20.75
CA THR A 446 13.29 3.71 22.06
C THR A 446 14.15 4.58 22.99
N ARG A 447 14.00 4.45 24.31
CA ARG A 447 14.88 5.17 25.26
C ARG A 447 16.34 4.72 25.12
N SER A 448 16.56 3.44 24.83
CA SER A 448 17.86 2.83 24.53
C SER A 448 18.12 2.79 23.02
N ASN A 449 18.41 3.95 22.42
CA ASN A 449 18.69 4.05 20.97
C ASN A 449 20.11 4.51 20.65
N LEU A 450 20.99 4.56 21.64
CA LEU A 450 22.42 4.83 21.45
C LEU A 450 23.15 3.50 21.23
N TYR A 451 23.97 3.44 20.18
CA TYR A 451 24.72 2.26 19.79
C TYR A 451 26.17 2.61 19.54
N VAL A 452 27.07 1.77 20.06
CA VAL A 452 28.49 1.80 19.75
C VAL A 452 28.68 1.23 18.34
N ILE A 453 29.40 1.96 17.49
CA ILE A 453 29.61 1.59 16.07
C ILE A 453 31.09 1.55 15.66
N GLY A 454 32.00 2.08 16.49
CA GLY A 454 33.43 2.06 16.21
C GLY A 454 34.28 2.29 17.46
N ILE A 455 35.53 1.84 17.40
CA ILE A 455 36.58 2.03 18.40
C ILE A 455 37.42 3.22 17.96
N ILE A 456 37.75 4.10 18.90
CA ILE A 456 38.55 5.29 18.65
C ILE A 456 39.98 5.05 19.10
N SER A 457 40.90 5.08 18.14
CA SER A 457 42.34 4.96 18.37
C SER A 457 43.02 6.28 17.98
N GLY A 458 43.28 7.13 18.96
CA GLY A 458 43.80 8.48 18.76
C GLY A 458 42.81 9.37 17.99
N GLN A 459 43.16 9.71 16.74
CA GLN A 459 42.28 10.48 15.85
C GLN A 459 41.54 9.60 14.82
N SER A 460 41.80 8.29 14.76
CA SER A 460 41.14 7.37 13.82
C SER A 460 40.03 6.55 14.45
N VAL A 461 39.04 6.15 13.63
CA VAL A 461 37.93 5.30 14.04
C VAL A 461 37.94 4.00 13.25
N GLU A 462 37.86 2.87 13.95
CA GLU A 462 37.74 1.55 13.35
C GLU A 462 36.35 0.96 13.63
N ALA A 463 35.70 0.39 12.62
CA ALA A 463 34.37 -0.19 12.79
C ALA A 463 34.40 -1.41 13.72
N CYS A 464 33.40 -1.56 14.57
CA CYS A 464 33.25 -2.72 15.47
C CYS A 464 31.84 -3.31 15.42
N ASP A 465 31.66 -4.44 16.12
CA ASP A 465 30.35 -5.07 16.26
C ASP A 465 29.39 -4.15 17.01
N GLU A 466 28.23 -3.92 16.40
CA GLU A 466 27.24 -2.97 16.90
C GLU A 466 26.63 -3.47 18.20
N ARG A 467 26.75 -2.69 19.28
CA ARG A 467 26.17 -3.00 20.59
C ARG A 467 25.46 -1.82 21.22
N PRO A 468 24.43 -2.04 22.05
CA PRO A 468 23.79 -0.97 22.83
C PRO A 468 24.82 -0.23 23.70
N CYS A 469 24.70 1.09 23.77
CA CYS A 469 25.50 1.91 24.67
C CYS A 469 24.91 1.83 26.09
N THR A 470 25.73 1.40 27.06
CA THR A 470 25.34 1.19 28.47
C THR A 470 26.00 2.17 29.44
N GLY A 471 26.93 3.01 28.96
CA GLY A 471 27.65 3.99 29.79
C GLY A 471 27.27 5.45 29.49
N GLY A 472 27.87 6.37 30.25
CA GLY A 472 27.72 7.82 30.05
C GLY A 472 28.37 8.26 28.72
N VAL A 473 27.77 9.25 28.07
CA VAL A 473 28.23 9.76 26.77
C VAL A 473 28.53 11.24 26.84
N THR A 474 29.55 11.67 26.10
CA THR A 474 29.97 13.07 25.98
C THR A 474 30.10 13.47 24.51
N PHE A 475 30.30 14.76 24.24
CA PHE A 475 30.63 15.24 22.89
C PHE A 475 32.14 15.16 22.63
N PHE A 476 32.51 15.21 21.35
CA PHE A 476 33.91 15.26 20.96
C PHE A 476 34.45 16.69 21.09
N ASP A 477 35.62 16.82 21.71
CA ASP A 477 36.44 18.02 21.80
C ASP A 477 37.55 18.06 20.72
N ARG A 478 37.79 16.91 20.07
CA ARG A 478 38.85 16.72 19.07
C ARG A 478 38.32 16.31 17.70
N ARG A 479 39.17 16.49 16.68
CA ARG A 479 38.92 16.03 15.30
C ARG A 479 39.10 14.51 15.18
N LEU A 480 38.26 13.86 14.38
CA LEU A 480 38.35 12.42 14.08
C LEU A 480 38.36 12.15 12.58
N GLY A 481 39.12 11.16 12.12
CA GLY A 481 39.32 10.81 10.72
C GLY A 481 40.66 10.12 10.42
N GLY A 482 41.28 10.45 9.29
CA GLY A 482 42.51 9.84 8.81
C GLY A 482 42.34 8.45 8.17
N SER A 483 43.45 7.84 7.78
CA SER A 483 43.49 6.48 7.20
C SER A 483 43.28 5.44 8.31
N GLY A 484 42.24 4.61 8.19
CA GLY A 484 42.04 3.45 9.06
C GLY A 484 43.11 2.37 8.79
N SER A 485 43.49 1.60 9.81
CA SER A 485 44.41 0.49 9.63
C SER A 485 43.82 -0.53 8.64
N ARG A 486 44.48 -0.72 7.48
CA ARG A 486 44.16 -1.79 6.52
C ARG A 486 44.65 -3.16 7.02
N ARG A 487 44.33 -3.54 8.26
CA ARG A 487 44.58 -4.91 8.74
C ARG A 487 43.31 -5.46 9.38
N PRO A 488 42.62 -6.43 8.75
CA PRO A 488 41.76 -7.32 9.51
C PRO A 488 42.68 -8.11 10.44
N LEU A 489 42.82 -7.67 11.68
CA LEU A 489 43.53 -8.41 12.72
C LEU A 489 42.62 -9.57 13.12
N TYR A 490 42.65 -10.65 12.33
CA TYR A 490 42.34 -11.97 12.84
C TYR A 490 43.35 -12.24 13.96
N ILE A 491 42.93 -12.11 15.21
CA ILE A 491 43.69 -12.62 16.35
C ILE A 491 43.68 -14.14 16.21
N GLN A 492 44.70 -14.65 15.53
CA GLN A 492 45.02 -16.06 15.45
C GLN A 492 45.69 -16.40 16.80
N ALA A 493 44.90 -16.93 17.74
CA ALA A 493 45.45 -17.49 18.96
C ALA A 493 46.36 -18.67 18.58
N LYS A 494 47.68 -18.51 18.76
CA LYS A 494 48.67 -19.58 18.71
C LYS A 494 48.35 -20.57 19.83
N PHE A 495 47.85 -21.75 19.50
CA PHE A 495 48.02 -22.93 20.34
C PHE A 495 49.24 -23.71 19.84
N GLY A 496 50.17 -23.96 20.76
CA GLY A 496 51.38 -24.75 20.53
C GLY A 496 51.04 -26.21 20.23
N LYS A 497 51.92 -26.83 19.43
CA LYS A 497 51.92 -28.23 19.03
C LYS A 497 51.89 -29.20 20.22
N ALA A 498 51.04 -30.22 20.13
CA ALA A 498 51.29 -31.55 20.67
C ALA A 498 50.78 -32.59 19.64
N GLU A 499 51.55 -33.66 19.48
CA GLU A 499 51.47 -34.68 18.44
C GLU A 499 50.21 -35.58 18.47
N ASP A 500 49.71 -35.86 17.27
CA ASP A 500 49.36 -37.16 16.69
C ASP A 500 48.72 -38.27 17.56
N ARG A 501 47.42 -38.53 17.34
CA ARG A 501 46.90 -39.79 16.73
C ARG A 501 45.36 -39.83 16.71
N GLY A 502 44.82 -39.92 15.48
CA GLY A 502 43.70 -40.78 15.07
C GLY A 502 42.33 -40.69 15.77
N GLY A 503 41.30 -40.28 15.00
CA GLY A 503 39.98 -40.94 15.07
C GLY A 503 38.75 -40.09 15.34
N LEU A 504 38.16 -39.57 14.25
CA LEU A 504 36.72 -39.57 13.95
C LEU A 504 35.71 -38.81 14.88
N LEU A 505 35.29 -37.64 14.37
CA LEU A 505 33.94 -37.07 14.35
C LEU A 505 33.00 -37.16 15.58
N ARG A 506 32.55 -35.96 15.99
CA ARG A 506 31.15 -35.56 16.28
C ARG A 506 30.70 -35.61 17.75
N ALA A 507 30.92 -34.50 18.49
CA ALA A 507 29.91 -33.81 19.32
C ALA A 507 30.53 -32.70 20.20
N MET A 508 30.37 -31.42 19.85
CA MET A 508 30.45 -30.33 20.83
C MET A 508 29.03 -29.91 21.22
N LYS A 509 28.49 -30.62 22.21
CA LYS A 509 27.38 -30.14 23.03
C LYS A 509 27.93 -29.12 24.02
N LYS A 510 27.20 -28.01 24.16
CA LYS A 510 27.35 -26.98 25.21
C LYS A 510 27.48 -27.63 26.58
N ALA A 511 28.60 -27.38 27.26
CA ALA A 511 28.70 -27.54 28.71
C ALA A 511 27.84 -26.45 29.38
N LYS A 512 26.74 -26.87 30.01
CA LYS A 512 25.97 -26.09 30.99
C LYS A 512 26.50 -26.55 32.35
N VAL A 513 27.02 -25.60 33.13
CA VAL A 513 27.55 -25.82 34.48
C VAL A 513 26.47 -26.48 35.35
N HIS A 514 26.83 -27.60 35.97
CA HIS A 514 26.00 -28.36 36.90
C HIS A 514 26.38 -27.94 38.33
N CYS A 515 25.45 -27.33 39.06
CA CYS A 515 25.47 -27.33 40.52
C CYS A 515 24.32 -28.24 40.93
N GLY A 516 24.65 -29.46 41.34
CA GLY A 516 23.71 -30.41 41.92
C GLY A 516 24.16 -30.72 43.33
N ILE A 517 23.31 -30.36 44.30
CA ILE A 517 23.25 -31.02 45.60
C ILE A 517 22.29 -32.20 45.42
N GLU A 518 22.74 -33.38 45.82
CA GLU A 518 21.97 -34.62 45.79
C GLU A 518 20.75 -34.56 46.71
N SER A 519 19.64 -35.15 46.25
CA SER A 519 18.71 -35.86 47.14
C SER A 519 17.99 -36.96 46.36
N GLN A 520 17.79 -38.07 47.07
CA GLN A 520 17.49 -39.42 46.62
C GLN A 520 16.14 -39.63 45.89
N ASP A 521 16.21 -40.70 45.09
CA ASP A 521 15.20 -41.57 44.50
C ASP A 521 13.93 -41.79 45.34
N ASP A 522 12.76 -41.83 44.68
CA ASP A 522 11.80 -42.93 44.88
C ASP A 522 10.76 -43.02 43.75
N GLY A 523 10.57 -44.23 43.24
CA GLY A 523 9.84 -44.53 42.01
C GLY A 523 8.32 -44.45 42.09
N ARG A 524 7.69 -44.02 40.99
CA ARG A 524 6.30 -44.36 40.64
C ARG A 524 6.00 -44.17 39.15
N SER A 525 5.63 -45.27 38.49
CA SER A 525 4.80 -45.40 37.28
C SER A 525 5.18 -44.58 36.04
N ILE A 526 5.70 -45.26 35.00
CA ILE A 526 5.80 -44.76 33.62
C ILE A 526 4.39 -44.60 33.04
N SER A 527 3.74 -43.49 33.38
CA SER A 527 2.79 -42.81 32.50
C SER A 527 3.65 -42.00 31.52
N ALA A 528 3.43 -42.14 30.21
CA ALA A 528 4.12 -41.35 29.20
C ALA A 528 3.68 -39.87 29.31
N HIS A 529 4.20 -39.14 30.30
CA HIS A 529 3.90 -37.73 30.50
C HIS A 529 4.48 -36.93 29.32
N MET A 530 3.56 -36.31 28.58
CA MET A 530 3.88 -35.44 27.45
C MET A 530 4.43 -34.12 28.00
N THR A 531 5.67 -33.76 27.62
CA THR A 531 6.31 -32.54 28.15
C THR A 531 5.46 -31.29 27.87
N ALA A 532 5.55 -30.27 28.74
CA ALA A 532 4.79 -29.04 28.60
C ALA A 532 5.06 -28.36 27.26
N GLN A 533 6.31 -28.40 26.78
CA GLN A 533 6.64 -27.93 25.44
C GLN A 533 5.92 -28.69 24.33
N ARG A 534 5.85 -30.03 24.39
CA ARG A 534 5.13 -30.83 23.38
C ARG A 534 3.64 -30.55 23.42
N MET A 535 3.07 -30.40 24.60
CA MET A 535 1.65 -30.12 24.80
C MET A 535 1.25 -28.75 24.24
N LEU A 536 2.05 -27.71 24.51
CA LEU A 536 1.85 -26.38 23.94
C LEU A 536 2.02 -26.36 22.42
N LEU A 537 2.98 -27.11 21.87
CA LEU A 537 3.17 -27.20 20.42
C LEU A 537 2.01 -27.93 19.74
N LEU A 538 1.49 -29.00 20.33
CA LEU A 538 0.29 -29.69 19.82
C LEU A 538 -0.92 -28.76 19.86
N ALA A 539 -1.17 -28.08 20.97
CA ALA A 539 -2.25 -27.10 21.08
C ALA A 539 -2.10 -25.97 20.04
N TRP A 540 -0.87 -25.47 19.80
CA TRP A 540 -0.58 -24.49 18.75
C TRP A 540 -0.83 -25.00 17.33
N THR A 541 -0.52 -26.27 17.05
CA THR A 541 -0.83 -26.89 15.77
C THR A 541 -2.35 -26.95 15.56
N PHE A 542 -3.11 -27.41 16.55
CA PHE A 542 -4.56 -27.55 16.45
C PHE A 542 -5.30 -26.20 16.39
N ALA A 543 -4.96 -25.25 17.27
CA ALA A 543 -5.67 -23.97 17.36
C ALA A 543 -5.13 -22.90 16.39
N GLY A 544 -3.90 -23.06 15.90
CA GLY A 544 -3.24 -22.07 15.06
C GLY A 544 -3.01 -22.55 13.63
N VAL A 545 -2.25 -23.62 13.45
CA VAL A 545 -1.76 -24.04 12.12
C VAL A 545 -2.88 -24.63 11.25
N ILE A 546 -3.70 -25.53 11.82
CA ILE A 546 -4.79 -26.16 11.05
C ILE A 546 -5.78 -25.12 10.51
N PRO A 547 -6.34 -24.20 11.32
CA PRO A 547 -7.22 -23.14 10.82
C PRO A 547 -6.55 -22.26 9.77
N PHE A 548 -5.27 -21.93 9.94
CA PHE A 548 -4.54 -21.11 8.96
C PHE A 548 -4.35 -21.81 7.62
N ILE A 549 -4.09 -23.12 7.60
CA ILE A 549 -4.01 -23.90 6.35
C ILE A 549 -5.36 -23.92 5.64
N LEU A 550 -6.45 -24.13 6.37
CA LEU A 550 -7.81 -24.11 5.83
C LEU A 550 -8.16 -22.74 5.25
N GLN A 551 -7.78 -21.67 5.93
CA GLN A 551 -7.93 -20.30 5.47
C GLN A 551 -7.08 -20.00 4.23
N LEU A 552 -5.81 -20.43 4.20
CA LEU A 552 -4.93 -20.26 3.04
C LEU A 552 -5.50 -20.97 1.81
N ARG A 553 -5.99 -22.21 1.97
CA ARG A 553 -6.64 -22.97 0.89
C ARG A 553 -7.87 -22.24 0.37
N SER A 554 -8.71 -21.74 1.28
CA SER A 554 -9.94 -21.02 0.96
C SER A 554 -9.63 -19.76 0.17
N TYR A 555 -8.66 -19.01 0.66
CA TYR A 555 -8.17 -17.82 0.00
C TYR A 555 -7.67 -18.09 -1.43
N LEU A 556 -6.82 -19.11 -1.60
CA LEU A 556 -6.27 -19.47 -2.92
C LEU A 556 -7.36 -19.84 -3.92
N LYS A 557 -8.43 -20.55 -3.50
CA LYS A 557 -9.56 -20.86 -4.39
C LYS A 557 -10.19 -19.60 -4.97
N PHE A 558 -10.45 -18.59 -4.15
CA PHE A 558 -11.07 -17.32 -4.58
C PHE A 558 -10.12 -16.35 -5.30
N ALA A 559 -8.82 -16.44 -5.03
CA ALA A 559 -7.79 -15.62 -5.68
C ALA A 559 -7.38 -16.18 -7.06
N THR A 560 -7.72 -17.44 -7.34
CA THR A 560 -7.43 -18.06 -8.64
C THR A 560 -8.34 -17.43 -9.71
N PRO A 561 -7.78 -17.05 -10.88
CA PRO A 561 -8.60 -16.55 -11.98
C PRO A 561 -9.65 -17.58 -12.42
N HIS A 562 -10.87 -17.11 -12.69
CA HIS A 562 -12.00 -17.95 -13.11
C HIS A 562 -12.53 -17.49 -14.47
N LYS A 563 -13.32 -18.34 -15.12
CA LYS A 563 -14.07 -18.03 -16.35
C LYS A 563 -15.53 -18.39 -16.15
N ILE A 564 -16.40 -17.61 -16.76
CA ILE A 564 -17.83 -17.90 -16.81
C ILE A 564 -18.08 -18.88 -17.96
N THR A 565 -18.87 -19.93 -17.73
CA THR A 565 -19.29 -20.85 -18.78
C THR A 565 -19.94 -20.08 -19.92
N GLN A 566 -19.51 -20.37 -21.14
CA GLN A 566 -19.85 -19.57 -22.32
C GLN A 566 -21.37 -19.47 -22.55
N ASN A 567 -22.12 -20.51 -22.20
CA ASN A 567 -23.57 -20.55 -22.34
C ASN A 567 -24.31 -19.62 -21.37
N LEU A 568 -23.65 -19.14 -20.30
CA LEU A 568 -24.21 -18.21 -19.33
C LEU A 568 -23.80 -16.75 -19.60
N VAL A 569 -22.90 -16.51 -20.56
CA VAL A 569 -22.47 -15.17 -20.96
C VAL A 569 -23.51 -14.58 -21.90
N VAL A 570 -24.02 -13.39 -21.59
CA VAL A 570 -25.02 -12.70 -22.41
C VAL A 570 -24.30 -11.93 -23.54
N PRO A 571 -24.61 -12.22 -24.82
CA PRO A 571 -24.08 -11.44 -25.94
C PRO A 571 -24.45 -9.95 -25.83
N SER A 572 -23.54 -9.08 -26.26
CA SER A 572 -23.72 -7.62 -26.17
C SER A 572 -24.86 -7.08 -27.03
N GLU A 573 -25.29 -7.82 -28.04
CA GLU A 573 -26.31 -7.41 -29.03
C GLU A 573 -27.75 -7.72 -28.59
N LEU A 574 -27.93 -8.48 -27.50
CA LEU A 574 -29.27 -8.85 -27.02
C LEU A 574 -29.89 -7.76 -26.14
N GLU A 575 -31.18 -7.51 -26.35
CA GLU A 575 -31.99 -6.60 -25.55
C GLU A 575 -32.61 -7.30 -24.33
N GLU A 576 -32.89 -6.51 -23.29
CA GLU A 576 -33.54 -6.99 -22.07
C GLU A 576 -35.05 -7.15 -22.28
N GLU A 577 -35.59 -8.33 -22.00
CA GLU A 577 -37.01 -8.63 -22.08
C GLU A 577 -37.61 -8.83 -20.68
N VAL A 578 -38.82 -8.33 -20.44
CA VAL A 578 -39.54 -8.43 -19.16
C VAL A 578 -40.93 -9.05 -19.27
N ASP A 579 -41.39 -9.31 -20.49
CA ASP A 579 -42.74 -9.80 -20.76
C ASP A 579 -42.91 -11.26 -20.33
N ASN A 580 -44.02 -11.59 -19.69
CA ASN A 580 -44.32 -12.95 -19.21
C ASN A 580 -43.18 -13.60 -18.40
N LEU A 581 -42.46 -12.80 -17.60
CA LEU A 581 -41.32 -13.24 -16.81
C LEU A 581 -41.57 -14.51 -15.96
N PRO A 582 -42.73 -14.71 -15.28
CA PRO A 582 -42.98 -15.94 -14.52
C PRO A 582 -43.12 -17.20 -15.38
N ALA A 583 -43.48 -17.06 -16.66
CA ALA A 583 -43.60 -18.17 -17.59
C ALA A 583 -42.23 -18.57 -18.16
N PHE A 584 -41.35 -17.60 -18.39
CA PHE A 584 -40.03 -17.83 -18.99
C PHE A 584 -38.92 -18.06 -17.98
N CYS A 585 -39.03 -17.48 -16.80
CA CYS A 585 -38.10 -17.61 -15.68
C CYS A 585 -38.87 -18.07 -14.43
N PRO A 586 -39.32 -19.34 -14.39
CA PRO A 586 -40.27 -19.80 -13.36
C PRO A 586 -39.64 -20.04 -11.98
N VAL A 587 -38.32 -19.94 -11.84
CA VAL A 587 -37.59 -20.29 -10.62
C VAL A 587 -37.86 -19.28 -9.51
N LYS A 588 -38.34 -19.77 -8.35
CA LYS A 588 -38.72 -18.93 -7.19
C LYS A 588 -37.77 -19.05 -6.01
N GLY A 589 -36.93 -20.08 -6.00
CA GLY A 589 -35.97 -20.32 -4.94
C GLY A 589 -34.91 -21.33 -5.37
N MET A 590 -33.81 -21.35 -4.63
CA MET A 590 -32.75 -22.32 -4.84
C MET A 590 -32.28 -22.93 -3.51
N LEU A 591 -31.92 -24.21 -3.57
CA LEU A 591 -31.30 -24.94 -2.48
C LEU A 591 -29.84 -25.22 -2.84
N LEU A 592 -28.93 -24.62 -2.07
CA LEU A 592 -27.49 -24.69 -2.26
C LEU A 592 -26.81 -25.12 -0.96
N SER A 593 -26.11 -26.25 -0.97
CA SER A 593 -25.42 -26.85 0.18
C SER A 593 -26.28 -26.89 1.47
N GLY A 594 -27.55 -27.27 1.31
CA GLY A 594 -28.53 -27.35 2.40
C GLY A 594 -29.10 -26.01 2.89
N CYS A 595 -28.75 -24.89 2.25
CA CYS A 595 -29.26 -23.56 2.57
C CYS A 595 -30.26 -23.09 1.50
N TRP A 596 -31.42 -22.61 1.96
CA TRP A 596 -32.46 -22.05 1.07
C TRP A 596 -32.17 -20.59 0.75
N PHE A 597 -32.29 -20.19 -0.51
CA PHE A 597 -32.21 -18.80 -0.96
C PHE A 597 -33.45 -18.43 -1.78
N ASN A 598 -34.03 -17.27 -1.49
CA ASN A 598 -35.07 -16.69 -2.34
C ASN A 598 -34.40 -15.97 -3.49
N ILE A 599 -34.84 -16.26 -4.70
CA ILE A 599 -34.38 -15.54 -5.89
C ILE A 599 -35.56 -14.83 -6.54
N GLU A 600 -35.28 -13.71 -7.17
CA GLU A 600 -36.26 -12.93 -7.89
C GLU A 600 -35.75 -12.65 -9.30
N PRO A 601 -36.31 -13.32 -10.32
CA PRO A 601 -36.02 -12.99 -11.71
C PRO A 601 -36.44 -11.54 -12.00
N THR A 602 -35.63 -10.82 -12.78
CA THR A 602 -35.91 -9.41 -13.12
C THR A 602 -36.17 -9.19 -14.61
N HIS A 603 -35.41 -9.88 -15.46
CA HIS A 603 -35.49 -9.80 -16.91
C HIS A 603 -34.84 -11.06 -17.52
N TYR A 604 -35.00 -11.26 -18.82
CA TYR A 604 -34.34 -12.34 -19.55
C TYR A 604 -33.82 -11.88 -20.91
N PHE A 605 -32.97 -12.71 -21.50
CA PHE A 605 -32.43 -12.55 -22.85
C PHE A 605 -32.79 -13.78 -23.69
N THR A 606 -33.35 -13.56 -24.86
CA THR A 606 -33.62 -14.64 -25.82
C THR A 606 -32.36 -14.93 -26.65
N THR A 607 -31.83 -16.14 -26.53
CA THR A 607 -30.73 -16.63 -27.38
C THR A 607 -31.25 -17.62 -28.42
N GLY A 608 -30.45 -17.96 -29.44
CA GLY A 608 -30.88 -18.90 -30.48
C GLY A 608 -31.19 -20.32 -29.98
N ASN A 609 -30.67 -20.73 -28.81
CA ASN A 609 -30.77 -22.10 -28.30
C ASN A 609 -31.37 -22.20 -26.89
N SER A 610 -31.60 -21.09 -26.17
CA SER A 610 -32.16 -21.09 -24.81
C SER A 610 -32.55 -19.67 -24.36
N ARG A 611 -33.12 -19.53 -23.16
CA ARG A 611 -33.31 -18.24 -22.49
C ARG A 611 -32.36 -18.09 -21.32
N LEU A 612 -31.79 -16.90 -21.17
CA LEU A 612 -30.94 -16.53 -20.04
C LEU A 612 -31.71 -15.59 -19.13
N CYS A 613 -32.01 -16.04 -17.92
CA CYS A 613 -32.78 -15.30 -16.94
C CYS A 613 -31.85 -14.62 -15.93
N HIS A 614 -31.91 -13.30 -15.84
CA HIS A 614 -31.23 -12.57 -14.78
C HIS A 614 -32.07 -12.59 -13.50
N PHE A 615 -31.41 -12.79 -12.36
CA PHE A 615 -32.03 -12.81 -11.05
C PHE A 615 -31.25 -12.02 -10.02
N VAL A 616 -31.95 -11.63 -8.95
CA VAL A 616 -31.37 -10.94 -7.80
C VAL A 616 -31.73 -11.64 -6.50
N ILE A 617 -30.87 -11.46 -5.49
CA ILE A 617 -31.16 -11.77 -4.09
C ILE A 617 -31.00 -10.48 -3.30
N PRO A 618 -32.07 -9.65 -3.22
CA PRO A 618 -32.05 -8.31 -2.65
C PRO A 618 -31.36 -8.21 -1.29
N GLN A 619 -31.68 -9.15 -0.39
CA GLN A 619 -31.19 -9.16 0.99
C GLN A 619 -29.68 -9.38 1.11
N TYR A 620 -29.01 -9.83 0.05
CA TYR A 620 -27.60 -10.18 0.03
C TYR A 620 -26.80 -9.47 -1.06
N ASN A 621 -27.38 -8.51 -1.79
CA ASN A 621 -26.69 -7.82 -2.89
C ASN A 621 -26.05 -8.81 -3.89
N VAL A 622 -26.86 -9.80 -4.30
CA VAL A 622 -26.46 -10.83 -5.27
C VAL A 622 -27.17 -10.59 -6.58
N HIS A 623 -26.42 -10.70 -7.67
CA HIS A 623 -26.94 -10.68 -9.02
C HIS A 623 -26.34 -11.83 -9.81
N GLY A 624 -27.13 -12.43 -10.69
CA GLY A 624 -26.67 -13.56 -11.46
C GLY A 624 -27.56 -13.85 -12.65
N THR A 625 -27.12 -14.82 -13.44
CA THR A 625 -27.86 -15.30 -14.61
C THR A 625 -27.95 -16.81 -14.54
N PHE A 626 -29.13 -17.34 -14.81
CA PHE A 626 -29.38 -18.77 -14.93
C PHE A 626 -29.93 -19.16 -16.29
N SER A 627 -29.76 -20.43 -16.62
CA SER A 627 -30.31 -21.08 -17.80
C SER A 627 -30.98 -22.39 -17.36
N ILE A 628 -32.17 -22.66 -17.91
CA ILE A 628 -32.85 -23.95 -17.79
C ILE A 628 -32.72 -24.64 -19.14
N GLY A 629 -32.27 -25.89 -19.15
CA GLY A 629 -32.21 -26.69 -20.37
C GLY A 629 -33.54 -27.37 -20.69
N ASP A 630 -33.75 -27.67 -21.97
CA ASP A 630 -35.01 -28.23 -22.49
C ASP A 630 -35.12 -29.76 -22.36
N LEU A 631 -34.03 -30.43 -21.93
CA LEU A 631 -33.96 -31.89 -21.80
C LEU A 631 -34.14 -32.31 -20.34
N SER A 632 -34.91 -33.38 -20.14
CA SER A 632 -35.01 -34.04 -18.83
C SER A 632 -33.62 -34.53 -18.41
N SER A 633 -33.20 -34.19 -17.21
CA SER A 633 -31.93 -34.60 -16.60
C SER A 633 -32.18 -35.51 -15.40
N GLU A 634 -31.20 -36.33 -15.05
CA GLU A 634 -31.25 -37.03 -13.76
C GLU A 634 -31.23 -35.98 -12.63
N PRO A 635 -32.13 -36.09 -11.64
CA PRO A 635 -32.19 -35.16 -10.53
C PRO A 635 -30.89 -35.21 -9.72
N TYR A 636 -30.36 -34.05 -9.36
CA TYR A 636 -29.23 -33.97 -8.44
C TYR A 636 -29.56 -34.61 -7.08
N TYR A 637 -28.55 -35.13 -6.38
CA TYR A 637 -28.71 -35.85 -5.11
C TYR A 637 -29.32 -35.01 -3.97
N THR A 638 -29.39 -33.69 -4.12
CA THR A 638 -30.03 -32.76 -3.18
C THR A 638 -31.52 -32.55 -3.46
N ALA A 639 -32.03 -33.02 -4.61
CA ALA A 639 -33.43 -32.91 -4.97
C ALA A 639 -34.30 -33.92 -4.20
N PRO A 640 -35.53 -33.54 -3.80
CA PRO A 640 -36.45 -34.46 -3.13
C PRO A 640 -36.97 -35.52 -4.10
N SER A 641 -37.42 -36.65 -3.55
CA SER A 641 -38.01 -37.76 -4.31
C SER A 641 -39.23 -37.37 -5.17
N THR A 642 -39.87 -36.23 -4.90
CA THR A 642 -40.96 -35.68 -5.72
C THR A 642 -40.48 -35.10 -7.05
N CYS A 643 -39.18 -34.81 -7.19
CA CYS A 643 -38.58 -34.22 -8.38
C CYS A 643 -37.88 -35.25 -9.28
N THR A 644 -38.03 -36.56 -8.99
CA THR A 644 -37.28 -37.62 -9.67
C THR A 644 -37.69 -37.82 -11.13
N ASN A 645 -38.96 -37.54 -11.47
CA ASN A 645 -39.48 -37.63 -12.82
C ASN A 645 -39.81 -36.23 -13.34
N GLY A 646 -38.99 -35.69 -14.25
CA GLY A 646 -39.23 -34.38 -14.89
C GLY A 646 -38.35 -33.23 -14.39
N SER A 647 -37.19 -33.52 -13.79
CA SER A 647 -36.16 -32.51 -13.53
C SER A 647 -35.52 -32.03 -14.84
N LEU A 648 -35.26 -30.74 -14.94
CA LEU A 648 -34.57 -30.12 -16.08
C LEU A 648 -33.13 -29.75 -15.69
N SER A 649 -32.19 -29.78 -16.62
CA SER A 649 -30.82 -29.30 -16.36
C SER A 649 -30.83 -27.82 -16.00
N TYR A 650 -30.02 -27.44 -15.01
CA TYR A 650 -29.94 -26.07 -14.53
C TYR A 650 -28.48 -25.63 -14.38
N GLU A 651 -28.16 -24.46 -14.91
CA GLU A 651 -26.85 -23.83 -14.78
C GLU A 651 -27.02 -22.37 -14.39
N GLN A 652 -26.19 -21.88 -13.48
CA GLN A 652 -26.19 -20.46 -13.14
C GLN A 652 -24.81 -19.99 -12.69
N TYR A 653 -24.62 -18.68 -12.74
CA TYR A 653 -23.59 -18.02 -11.94
C TYR A 653 -24.20 -16.84 -11.22
N PHE A 654 -23.56 -16.43 -10.13
CA PHE A 654 -23.85 -15.15 -9.51
C PHE A 654 -22.59 -14.49 -8.95
N TYR A 655 -22.70 -13.18 -8.78
CA TYR A 655 -21.79 -12.37 -8.00
C TYR A 655 -22.48 -11.89 -6.73
N HIS A 656 -21.81 -12.01 -5.59
CA HIS A 656 -22.22 -11.37 -4.34
C HIS A 656 -21.27 -10.22 -4.02
N GLY A 657 -21.81 -9.01 -3.90
CA GLY A 657 -21.00 -7.83 -3.56
C GLY A 657 -20.35 -7.95 -2.18
N SER A 658 -19.05 -7.63 -2.07
CA SER A 658 -18.38 -7.52 -0.76
C SER A 658 -18.56 -6.12 -0.17
N ILE A 659 -18.07 -5.90 1.05
CA ILE A 659 -17.93 -4.56 1.65
C ILE A 659 -16.80 -3.77 0.93
N GLY A 660 -15.88 -4.47 0.23
CA GLY A 660 -14.81 -3.88 -0.61
C GLY A 660 -15.16 -3.70 -2.10
N TYR A 661 -14.19 -3.33 -2.95
CA TYR A 661 -14.37 -3.10 -4.42
C TYR A 661 -14.45 -4.37 -5.26
N TYR A 662 -14.85 -5.48 -4.68
CA TYR A 662 -14.89 -6.76 -5.36
C TYR A 662 -16.13 -7.55 -4.96
N SER A 663 -16.44 -8.57 -5.75
CA SER A 663 -17.51 -9.52 -5.50
C SER A 663 -16.98 -10.94 -5.51
N PHE A 664 -17.65 -11.79 -4.73
CA PHE A 664 -17.46 -13.23 -4.77
C PHE A 664 -18.26 -13.80 -5.94
N TYR A 665 -17.57 -14.55 -6.78
CA TYR A 665 -18.15 -15.30 -7.89
C TYR A 665 -18.40 -16.73 -7.46
N GLU A 666 -19.58 -17.22 -7.78
CA GLU A 666 -19.90 -18.64 -7.70
C GLU A 666 -20.62 -19.09 -8.97
N GLU A 667 -20.16 -20.21 -9.52
CA GLU A 667 -20.77 -20.91 -10.64
C GLU A 667 -21.33 -22.22 -10.17
N GLN A 668 -22.52 -22.56 -10.64
CA GLN A 668 -23.33 -23.62 -10.07
C GLN A 668 -24.05 -24.40 -11.15
N THR A 669 -24.19 -25.69 -10.88
CA THR A 669 -24.90 -26.64 -11.75
C THR A 669 -25.87 -27.45 -10.90
N GLY A 670 -26.94 -27.92 -11.51
CA GLY A 670 -27.98 -28.63 -10.77
C GLY A 670 -29.16 -29.07 -11.61
N SER A 671 -30.27 -29.26 -10.91
CA SER A 671 -31.56 -29.63 -11.50
C SER A 671 -32.65 -28.66 -11.08
N TYR A 672 -33.43 -28.17 -12.04
CA TYR A 672 -34.65 -27.42 -11.78
C TYR A 672 -35.82 -28.39 -11.64
N CYS A 673 -36.62 -28.22 -10.58
CA CYS A 673 -37.81 -29.01 -10.34
C CYS A 673 -39.08 -28.20 -10.66
N PRO A 674 -39.83 -28.56 -11.73
CA PRO A 674 -41.05 -27.85 -12.10
C PRO A 674 -42.19 -27.99 -11.08
N SER A 675 -42.19 -29.07 -10.27
CA SER A 675 -43.28 -29.35 -9.32
C SER A 675 -43.35 -28.36 -8.15
N ASP A 676 -42.22 -27.78 -7.75
CA ASP A 676 -42.11 -26.82 -6.64
C ASP A 676 -41.46 -25.49 -7.05
N ASN A 677 -41.07 -25.33 -8.32
CA ASN A 677 -40.36 -24.18 -8.89
C ASN A 677 -39.01 -23.87 -8.20
N THR A 678 -38.29 -24.91 -7.76
CA THR A 678 -37.02 -24.79 -7.04
C THR A 678 -35.84 -25.31 -7.85
N ALA A 679 -34.72 -24.60 -7.82
CA ALA A 679 -33.44 -25.07 -8.33
C ALA A 679 -32.63 -25.78 -7.23
N TYR A 680 -32.26 -27.04 -7.45
CA TYR A 680 -31.43 -27.84 -6.55
C TYR A 680 -30.01 -27.90 -7.13
N ILE A 681 -29.08 -27.17 -6.50
CA ILE A 681 -27.81 -26.81 -7.12
C ILE A 681 -26.60 -27.09 -6.22
N VAL A 682 -25.44 -27.25 -6.85
CA VAL A 682 -24.14 -27.42 -6.20
C VAL A 682 -23.10 -26.47 -6.80
N GLY A 683 -22.13 -26.06 -5.99
CA GLY A 683 -21.01 -25.24 -6.44
C GLY A 683 -20.08 -25.99 -7.39
N GLN A 684 -19.81 -25.38 -8.55
CA GLN A 684 -18.90 -25.88 -9.59
C GLN A 684 -17.61 -25.03 -9.69
N GLY A 685 -17.75 -23.71 -9.61
CA GLY A 685 -16.64 -22.76 -9.78
C GLY A 685 -16.69 -21.65 -8.72
N LEU A 686 -15.52 -21.20 -8.28
CA LEU A 686 -15.38 -20.10 -7.33
C LEU A 686 -14.33 -19.11 -7.83
N GLY A 687 -14.54 -17.84 -7.51
CA GLY A 687 -13.59 -16.80 -7.88
C GLY A 687 -13.97 -15.45 -7.30
N THR A 688 -13.25 -14.41 -7.71
CA THR A 688 -13.55 -13.03 -7.34
C THR A 688 -13.34 -12.11 -8.52
N SER A 689 -14.06 -10.99 -8.56
CA SER A 689 -13.88 -9.97 -9.60
C SER A 689 -13.99 -8.57 -9.00
N ASP A 690 -13.23 -7.61 -9.53
CA ASP A 690 -13.27 -6.19 -9.11
C ASP A 690 -14.54 -5.48 -9.65
N LEU A 691 -15.70 -6.04 -9.29
CA LEU A 691 -17.04 -5.58 -9.65
C LEU A 691 -17.88 -5.52 -8.38
N ASN A 692 -18.57 -4.40 -8.14
CA ASN A 692 -19.51 -4.25 -7.04
C ASN A 692 -20.54 -3.15 -7.35
N GLY A 693 -21.62 -3.08 -6.58
CA GLY A 693 -22.68 -2.07 -6.73
C GLY A 693 -23.37 -2.14 -8.10
N SER A 694 -23.60 -0.99 -8.74
CA SER A 694 -24.31 -0.91 -10.02
C SER A 694 -23.64 -1.69 -11.16
N LEU A 695 -22.30 -1.79 -11.16
CA LEU A 695 -21.55 -2.56 -12.16
C LEU A 695 -21.90 -4.05 -12.12
N LEU A 696 -22.24 -4.56 -10.93
CA LEU A 696 -22.62 -5.96 -10.71
C LEU A 696 -24.03 -6.23 -11.25
N ALA A 697 -24.93 -5.24 -11.19
CA ALA A 697 -26.28 -5.35 -11.75
C ALA A 697 -26.33 -5.29 -13.29
N THR A 698 -25.31 -4.71 -13.92
CA THR A 698 -25.21 -4.60 -15.39
C THR A 698 -24.23 -5.60 -16.00
N ASP A 699 -23.63 -6.49 -15.20
CA ASP A 699 -22.65 -7.44 -15.72
C ASP A 699 -23.33 -8.52 -16.57
N ARG A 700 -22.88 -8.63 -17.82
CA ARG A 700 -23.34 -9.63 -18.79
C ARG A 700 -22.46 -10.87 -18.84
N GLY A 701 -21.48 -10.96 -17.95
CA GLY A 701 -20.42 -11.95 -18.02
C GLY A 701 -19.40 -11.67 -19.13
N LYS A 702 -18.24 -12.35 -19.09
CA LYS A 702 -17.20 -12.31 -20.15
C LYS A 702 -16.56 -13.68 -20.28
N THR A 703 -16.11 -14.01 -21.49
CA THR A 703 -15.42 -15.27 -21.81
C THR A 703 -13.93 -15.29 -21.40
N HIS A 704 -13.37 -14.14 -21.04
CA HIS A 704 -11.99 -14.02 -20.55
C HIS A 704 -11.85 -14.33 -19.06
N TYR A 705 -10.64 -14.69 -18.64
CA TYR A 705 -10.34 -14.91 -17.23
C TYR A 705 -10.59 -13.63 -16.41
N ARG A 706 -11.26 -13.79 -15.27
CA ARG A 706 -11.54 -12.74 -14.29
C ARG A 706 -10.86 -13.08 -12.97
N TYR A 707 -10.38 -12.05 -12.28
CA TYR A 707 -9.85 -12.13 -10.93
C TYR A 707 -10.05 -10.78 -10.24
N SER A 708 -9.91 -10.75 -8.91
CA SER A 708 -9.91 -9.51 -8.14
C SER A 708 -8.49 -9.22 -7.63
N LEU A 709 -7.96 -8.06 -8.00
CA LEU A 709 -6.70 -7.57 -7.43
C LEU A 709 -6.91 -7.15 -5.96
N TRP A 710 -8.09 -6.60 -5.63
CA TRP A 710 -8.42 -6.15 -4.28
C TRP A 710 -8.50 -7.29 -3.28
N TYR A 711 -9.21 -8.35 -3.63
CA TYR A 711 -9.24 -9.58 -2.84
C TYR A 711 -7.83 -10.16 -2.70
N THR A 712 -7.07 -10.18 -3.79
CA THR A 712 -5.71 -10.72 -3.81
C THR A 712 -4.74 -9.91 -2.91
N LEU A 713 -4.89 -8.59 -2.87
CA LEU A 713 -4.05 -7.76 -2.02
C LEU A 713 -4.48 -7.86 -0.55
N GLY A 714 -5.78 -7.74 -0.28
CA GLY A 714 -6.35 -7.79 1.06
C GLY A 714 -6.06 -9.12 1.76
N GLY A 715 -6.22 -10.23 1.06
CA GLY A 715 -5.94 -11.53 1.63
C GLY A 715 -4.44 -11.84 1.77
N VAL A 716 -3.56 -11.34 0.90
CA VAL A 716 -2.10 -11.43 1.12
C VAL A 716 -1.71 -10.67 2.40
N ILE A 717 -2.25 -9.47 2.60
CA ILE A 717 -2.01 -8.69 3.82
C ILE A 717 -2.51 -9.46 5.05
N TRP A 718 -3.73 -9.98 4.98
CA TRP A 718 -4.35 -10.73 6.06
C TRP A 718 -3.61 -12.03 6.41
N LEU A 719 -3.25 -12.83 5.41
CA LEU A 719 -2.49 -14.08 5.59
C LEU A 719 -1.09 -13.79 6.14
N THR A 720 -0.44 -12.72 5.68
CA THR A 720 0.85 -12.28 6.23
C THR A 720 0.71 -11.90 7.69
N TYR A 721 -0.32 -11.12 8.03
CA TYR A 721 -0.60 -10.73 9.41
C TYR A 721 -0.87 -11.95 10.32
N ARG A 722 -1.72 -12.88 9.88
CA ARG A 722 -1.99 -14.15 10.57
C ARG A 722 -0.73 -15.00 10.73
N GLY A 723 0.11 -15.08 9.70
CA GLY A 723 1.41 -15.76 9.76
C GLY A 723 2.36 -15.15 10.79
N LEU A 724 2.37 -13.82 10.92
CA LEU A 724 3.15 -13.13 11.96
C LEU A 724 2.61 -13.40 13.37
N VAL A 725 1.29 -13.43 13.55
CA VAL A 725 0.63 -13.80 14.83
C VAL A 725 0.96 -15.25 15.20
N LEU A 726 0.90 -16.18 14.24
CA LEU A 726 1.29 -17.58 14.44
C LEU A 726 2.75 -17.71 14.85
N ARG A 727 3.65 -16.99 14.16
CA ARG A 727 5.07 -16.97 14.50
C ARG A 727 5.32 -16.43 15.90
N ARG A 728 4.63 -15.35 16.30
CA ARG A 728 4.69 -14.81 17.66
C ARG A 728 4.25 -15.86 18.68
N SER A 729 3.10 -16.50 18.44
CA SER A 729 2.56 -17.54 19.32
C SER A 729 3.50 -18.74 19.42
N PHE A 730 4.06 -19.22 18.31
CA PHE A 730 5.04 -20.31 18.28
C PHE A 730 6.27 -20.01 19.15
N ILE A 731 6.85 -18.82 19.01
CA ILE A 731 8.02 -18.42 19.80
C ILE A 731 7.69 -18.37 21.29
N SER A 732 6.50 -17.87 21.63
CA SER A 732 6.01 -17.82 23.01
C SER A 732 5.81 -19.23 23.60
N CYS A 733 5.07 -20.09 22.90
CA CYS A 733 4.81 -21.48 23.31
C CYS A 733 6.11 -22.28 23.49
N LYS A 734 7.06 -22.14 22.56
CA LYS A 734 8.35 -22.81 22.63
C LYS A 734 9.18 -22.36 23.83
N ARG A 735 9.21 -21.05 24.12
CA ARG A 735 10.00 -20.49 25.22
C ARG A 735 9.36 -20.83 26.58
N TYR A 736 8.05 -20.64 26.69
CA TYR A 736 7.31 -20.90 27.92
C TYR A 736 7.29 -22.40 28.24
N GLY A 737 7.01 -23.25 27.25
CA GLY A 737 7.05 -24.71 27.44
C GLY A 737 8.43 -25.21 27.84
N ARG A 738 9.50 -24.69 27.22
CA ARG A 738 10.87 -25.02 27.63
C ARG A 738 11.17 -24.56 29.06
N MET A 739 10.66 -23.41 29.47
CA MET A 739 10.83 -22.91 30.85
C MET A 739 10.09 -23.81 31.85
N CYS A 740 8.86 -24.23 31.55
CA CYS A 740 8.11 -25.18 32.38
C CYS A 740 8.83 -26.53 32.49
N ASP A 741 9.29 -27.06 31.34
CA ASP A 741 10.10 -28.29 31.30
C ASP A 741 11.41 -28.13 32.11
N GLU A 742 12.07 -26.96 32.09
CA GLU A 742 13.27 -26.68 32.89
C GLU A 742 12.98 -26.49 34.39
N MET A 743 11.74 -26.15 34.77
CA MET A 743 11.29 -26.00 36.17
C MET A 743 10.62 -27.27 36.73
N GLY A 744 10.39 -28.30 35.91
CA GLY A 744 9.66 -29.51 36.31
C GLY A 744 8.14 -29.32 36.46
N GLU A 745 7.59 -28.24 35.88
CA GLU A 745 6.17 -27.92 35.93
C GLU A 745 5.44 -28.55 34.74
N GLU A 746 4.39 -29.33 35.02
CA GLU A 746 3.52 -29.89 33.99
C GLU A 746 2.40 -28.91 33.61
N LEU A 747 2.02 -28.88 32.33
CA LEU A 747 0.81 -28.20 31.87
C LEU A 747 -0.26 -29.23 31.53
N ASN A 748 -1.49 -29.00 31.96
CA ASN A 748 -2.61 -29.79 31.46
C ASN A 748 -3.11 -29.24 30.10
N ARG A 749 -3.98 -30.02 29.42
CA ARG A 749 -4.49 -29.66 28.08
C ARG A 749 -5.27 -28.33 28.08
N LYS A 750 -6.01 -28.04 29.15
CA LYS A 750 -6.82 -26.83 29.27
C LYS A 750 -5.94 -25.59 29.38
N GLU A 751 -4.93 -25.63 30.24
CA GLU A 751 -3.95 -24.56 30.42
C GLU A 751 -3.17 -24.30 29.13
N ALA A 752 -2.75 -25.37 28.44
CA ALA A 752 -2.04 -25.25 27.19
C ALA A 752 -2.90 -24.57 26.10
N MET A 753 -4.18 -24.94 26.01
CA MET A 753 -5.11 -24.34 25.04
C MET A 753 -5.36 -22.86 25.32
N VAL A 754 -5.63 -22.50 26.58
CA VAL A 754 -5.84 -21.10 27.01
C VAL A 754 -4.60 -20.25 26.70
N PHE A 755 -3.41 -20.77 27.03
CA PHE A 755 -2.16 -20.07 26.74
C PHE A 755 -1.97 -19.83 25.25
N VAL A 756 -2.21 -20.85 24.41
CA VAL A 756 -2.09 -20.74 22.95
C VAL A 756 -3.10 -19.73 22.39
N GLN A 757 -4.37 -19.79 22.80
CA GLN A 757 -5.42 -18.89 22.34
C GLN A 757 -5.12 -17.42 22.67
N GLU A 758 -4.65 -17.12 23.90
CA GLU A 758 -4.23 -15.75 24.22
C GLU A 758 -3.04 -15.29 23.38
N ASN A 759 -2.09 -16.18 23.07
CA ASN A 759 -0.95 -15.82 22.23
C ASN A 759 -1.32 -15.67 20.75
N LEU A 760 -2.42 -16.30 20.31
CA LEU A 760 -3.00 -16.15 18.97
C LEU A 760 -3.96 -14.96 18.84
N ARG A 761 -4.19 -14.22 19.93
CA ARG A 761 -5.01 -12.99 19.94
C ARG A 761 -4.56 -12.02 18.84
N LEU A 762 -5.51 -11.57 18.04
CA LEU A 762 -5.23 -10.75 16.88
C LEU A 762 -4.62 -9.40 17.28
N ALA A 763 -5.23 -8.68 18.22
CA ALA A 763 -4.67 -7.45 18.75
C ALA A 763 -3.65 -7.73 19.88
N ALA A 764 -2.45 -7.17 19.77
CA ALA A 764 -1.48 -7.19 20.87
C ALA A 764 -1.94 -6.29 22.02
N HIS A 765 -1.53 -6.61 23.26
CA HIS A 765 -1.74 -5.73 24.40
C HIS A 765 -1.19 -4.32 24.11
N GLY A 766 -2.05 -3.31 24.27
CA GLY A 766 -1.72 -1.90 24.00
C GLY A 766 -1.97 -1.43 22.55
N ALA A 767 -2.59 -2.24 21.69
CA ALA A 767 -3.04 -1.80 20.37
C ALA A 767 -4.08 -0.67 20.47
N ARG A 768 -3.92 0.38 19.65
CA ARG A 768 -4.90 1.48 19.55
C ARG A 768 -6.16 1.02 18.81
N ASN A 769 -7.30 1.67 19.06
CA ASN A 769 -8.56 1.36 18.37
C ASN A 769 -8.45 1.41 16.84
N TYR A 770 -7.65 2.31 16.26
CA TYR A 770 -7.39 2.32 14.81
C TYR A 770 -6.78 1.01 14.29
N HIS A 771 -5.83 0.42 15.02
CA HIS A 771 -5.24 -0.86 14.63
C HIS A 771 -6.29 -1.97 14.73
N ARG A 772 -7.11 -1.94 15.78
CA ARG A 772 -8.19 -2.91 15.96
C ARG A 772 -9.23 -2.82 14.85
N ILE A 773 -9.61 -1.61 14.41
CA ILE A 773 -10.55 -1.40 13.30
C ILE A 773 -10.01 -1.97 11.99
N ILE A 774 -8.72 -1.75 11.68
CA ILE A 774 -8.10 -2.33 10.46
C ILE A 774 -8.11 -3.86 10.52
N VAL A 775 -7.76 -4.44 11.67
CA VAL A 775 -7.76 -5.89 11.85
C VAL A 775 -9.19 -6.44 11.85
N LEU A 776 -10.16 -5.68 12.36
CA LEU A 776 -11.59 -6.02 12.34
C LEU A 776 -12.10 -6.11 10.90
N TYR A 777 -11.76 -5.14 10.06
CA TYR A 777 -12.10 -5.16 8.63
C TYR A 777 -11.55 -6.43 7.95
N LEU A 778 -10.25 -6.71 8.09
CA LEU A 778 -9.64 -7.90 7.49
C LEU A 778 -10.24 -9.21 8.04
N LEU A 779 -10.66 -9.22 9.31
CA LEU A 779 -11.32 -10.36 9.93
C LEU A 779 -12.74 -10.57 9.37
N VAL A 780 -13.49 -9.51 9.12
CA VAL A 780 -14.81 -9.59 8.48
C VAL A 780 -14.70 -10.13 7.06
N GLU A 781 -13.75 -9.62 6.26
CA GLU A 781 -13.51 -10.13 4.90
C GLU A 781 -13.16 -11.63 4.91
N SER A 782 -12.32 -12.05 5.87
CA SER A 782 -11.98 -13.46 6.07
C SER A 782 -13.18 -14.33 6.47
N ILE A 783 -14.09 -13.79 7.28
CA ILE A 783 -15.32 -14.48 7.67
C ILE A 783 -16.20 -14.69 6.44
N MET A 784 -16.31 -13.68 5.57
CA MET A 784 -17.07 -13.78 4.33
C MET A 784 -16.49 -14.86 3.42
N THR A 785 -15.16 -14.91 3.25
CA THR A 785 -14.50 -15.98 2.50
C THR A 785 -14.85 -17.38 3.04
N ASP A 786 -14.77 -17.58 4.36
CA ASP A 786 -15.11 -18.87 4.99
C ASP A 786 -16.61 -19.20 4.79
N LEU A 787 -17.50 -18.21 4.92
CA LEU A 787 -18.93 -18.37 4.70
C LEU A 787 -19.26 -18.77 3.25
N PHE A 788 -18.68 -18.11 2.25
CA PHE A 788 -18.89 -18.48 0.85
C PHE A 788 -18.39 -19.89 0.54
N LEU A 789 -17.24 -20.26 1.11
CA LEU A 789 -16.70 -21.59 0.89
C LEU A 789 -17.56 -22.69 1.54
N LEU A 790 -18.22 -22.37 2.66
CA LEU A 790 -19.20 -23.23 3.33
C LEU A 790 -20.50 -23.36 2.53
N VAL A 791 -20.94 -22.27 1.90
CA VAL A 791 -22.14 -22.27 1.05
C VAL A 791 -21.88 -22.97 -0.29
N ALA A 792 -20.64 -22.96 -0.79
CA ALA A 792 -20.27 -23.53 -2.08
C ALA A 792 -19.77 -24.98 -2.06
N ASN A 793 -19.47 -25.57 -0.89
CA ASN A 793 -18.98 -26.95 -0.80
C ASN A 793 -19.84 -27.78 0.16
N ASP A 794 -20.20 -28.99 -0.29
CA ASP A 794 -20.84 -29.99 0.54
C ASP A 794 -19.83 -31.00 1.14
N GLY A 795 -20.22 -31.68 2.21
CA GLY A 795 -19.50 -32.83 2.77
C GLY A 795 -18.60 -32.56 4.00
N PHE A 796 -17.76 -33.53 4.35
CA PHE A 796 -16.96 -33.52 5.59
C PHE A 796 -16.00 -32.32 5.69
N LEU A 797 -15.41 -31.90 4.57
CA LEU A 797 -14.50 -30.74 4.53
C LEU A 797 -15.22 -29.43 4.85
N ALA A 798 -16.48 -29.26 4.41
CA ALA A 798 -17.31 -28.13 4.80
C ALA A 798 -17.62 -28.17 6.31
N LYS A 799 -17.90 -29.36 6.85
CA LYS A 799 -18.10 -29.57 8.31
C LYS A 799 -16.88 -29.13 9.13
N VAL A 800 -15.66 -29.40 8.63
CA VAL A 800 -14.40 -28.96 9.27
C VAL A 800 -14.18 -27.45 9.13
N GLN A 801 -14.62 -26.84 8.03
CA GLN A 801 -14.48 -25.39 7.79
C GLN A 801 -15.32 -24.55 8.78
N TYR A 802 -16.42 -25.07 9.33
CA TYR A 802 -17.18 -24.39 10.39
C TYR A 802 -16.34 -24.10 11.64
N VAL A 803 -15.33 -24.93 11.93
CA VAL A 803 -14.41 -24.70 13.05
C VAL A 803 -13.56 -23.44 12.81
N SER A 804 -13.12 -23.22 11.56
CA SER A 804 -12.41 -21.98 11.17
C SER A 804 -13.30 -20.75 11.32
N MET A 805 -14.56 -20.86 10.86
CA MET A 805 -15.52 -19.76 10.95
C MET A 805 -15.87 -19.41 12.40
N GLY A 806 -16.12 -20.41 13.26
CA GLY A 806 -16.37 -20.21 14.68
C GLY A 806 -15.21 -19.48 15.37
N TYR A 807 -13.97 -19.89 15.08
CA TYR A 807 -12.78 -19.23 15.59
C TYR A 807 -12.65 -17.77 15.13
N ASN A 808 -12.95 -17.48 13.87
CA ASN A 808 -12.95 -16.11 13.34
C ASN A 808 -14.07 -15.25 13.97
N MET A 809 -15.26 -15.81 14.21
CA MET A 809 -16.37 -15.14 14.89
C MET A 809 -16.07 -14.83 16.37
N SER A 810 -15.44 -15.75 17.07
CA SER A 810 -14.98 -15.54 18.43
C SER A 810 -13.97 -14.39 18.52
N ALA A 811 -13.01 -14.37 17.59
CA ALA A 811 -12.06 -13.27 17.46
C ALA A 811 -12.74 -11.92 17.14
N LEU A 812 -13.82 -11.92 16.35
CA LEU A 812 -14.62 -10.74 16.02
C LEU A 812 -15.28 -10.18 17.29
N LEU A 813 -15.98 -11.03 18.03
CA LEU A 813 -16.68 -10.65 19.26
C LEU A 813 -15.72 -10.10 20.31
N VAL A 814 -14.56 -10.75 20.52
CA VAL A 814 -13.53 -10.28 21.45
C VAL A 814 -12.99 -8.91 21.02
N MET A 815 -12.76 -8.71 19.73
CA MET A 815 -12.22 -7.45 19.20
C MET A 815 -13.21 -6.29 19.33
N VAL A 816 -14.49 -6.53 19.01
CA VAL A 816 -15.56 -5.54 19.20
C VAL A 816 -15.69 -5.17 20.68
N PHE A 817 -15.69 -6.16 21.58
CA PHE A 817 -15.76 -5.91 23.02
C PHE A 817 -14.54 -5.12 23.52
N GLU A 818 -13.33 -5.42 23.05
CA GLU A 818 -12.13 -4.65 23.37
C GLU A 818 -12.21 -3.17 22.93
N ILE A 819 -12.86 -2.89 21.80
CA ILE A 819 -13.08 -1.51 21.32
C ILE A 819 -14.08 -0.80 22.24
N ILE A 820 -15.17 -1.46 22.63
CA ILE A 820 -16.16 -0.94 23.58
C ILE A 820 -15.54 -0.70 24.96
N GLU A 821 -14.68 -1.61 25.43
CA GLU A 821 -14.00 -1.53 26.72
C GLU A 821 -13.08 -0.28 26.81
N ILE A 822 -12.40 0.07 25.71
CA ILE A 822 -11.52 1.26 25.66
C ILE A 822 -12.30 2.56 25.50
N THR A 823 -13.49 2.55 24.90
CA THR A 823 -14.29 3.76 24.67
C THR A 823 -15.07 4.24 25.90
N ILE A 824 -14.95 3.54 27.05
CA ILE A 824 -15.63 3.86 28.33
C ILE A 824 -17.17 3.89 28.17
N CYS A 825 -17.72 3.26 27.13
CA CYS A 825 -19.16 3.19 26.90
C CYS A 825 -19.91 2.37 27.97
N LEU A 826 -19.20 1.56 28.77
CA LEU A 826 -19.78 0.69 29.80
C LEU A 826 -19.22 1.00 31.19
N ARG A 827 -20.12 1.09 32.18
CA ARG A 827 -19.73 1.13 33.60
C ARG A 827 -19.00 -0.17 33.98
N GLU A 828 -18.02 -0.08 34.86
CA GLU A 828 -17.18 -1.20 35.29
C GLU A 828 -17.97 -2.43 35.76
N LYS A 829 -19.05 -2.24 36.53
CA LYS A 829 -19.93 -3.32 36.99
C LYS A 829 -20.50 -4.14 35.83
N TRP A 830 -20.92 -3.48 34.74
CA TRP A 830 -21.45 -4.13 33.55
C TRP A 830 -20.35 -4.73 32.69
N ARG A 831 -19.22 -4.03 32.55
CA ARG A 831 -18.02 -4.53 31.86
C ARG A 831 -17.57 -5.88 32.42
N VAL A 832 -17.40 -5.98 33.73
CA VAL A 832 -16.92 -7.22 34.39
C VAL A 832 -17.96 -8.34 34.27
N ARG A 833 -19.25 -8.04 34.41
CA ARG A 833 -20.33 -9.02 34.24
C ARG A 833 -20.38 -9.58 32.81
N ILE A 834 -20.34 -8.71 31.80
CA ILE A 834 -20.36 -9.11 30.39
C ILE A 834 -19.11 -9.94 30.06
N LYS A 835 -17.93 -9.52 30.52
CA LYS A 835 -16.67 -10.25 30.31
C LYS A 835 -16.70 -11.66 30.89
N ARG A 836 -17.23 -11.82 32.11
CA ARG A 836 -17.36 -13.14 32.76
C ARG A 836 -18.41 -14.03 32.11
N LEU A 837 -19.49 -13.45 31.58
CA LEU A 837 -20.61 -14.20 31.00
C LEU A 837 -20.34 -14.64 29.55
N LEU A 838 -19.81 -13.74 28.71
CA LEU A 838 -19.72 -13.96 27.26
C LEU A 838 -18.32 -14.34 26.77
N PHE A 839 -17.27 -14.01 27.53
CA PHE A 839 -15.87 -14.16 27.10
C PHE A 839 -15.07 -15.09 28.01
N SER A 840 -15.74 -16.01 28.70
CA SER A 840 -15.04 -17.09 29.42
C SER A 840 -14.59 -18.16 28.41
N TYR A 841 -13.39 -18.71 28.60
CA TYR A 841 -12.85 -19.76 27.72
C TYR A 841 -13.73 -21.02 27.70
N GLU A 842 -14.46 -21.28 28.78
CA GLU A 842 -15.35 -22.44 28.93
C GLU A 842 -16.65 -22.27 28.13
N THR A 843 -17.19 -21.05 28.05
CA THR A 843 -18.42 -20.74 27.30
C THR A 843 -18.16 -20.45 25.83
N ALA A 844 -17.00 -19.85 25.48
CA ALA A 844 -16.64 -19.49 24.11
C ALA A 844 -16.53 -20.72 23.20
N PHE A 845 -15.84 -21.77 23.65
CA PHE A 845 -15.67 -23.00 22.86
C PHE A 845 -17.01 -23.71 22.57
N ILE A 846 -17.89 -23.82 23.58
CA ILE A 846 -19.22 -24.42 23.41
C ILE A 846 -20.07 -23.55 22.46
N GLY A 847 -20.02 -22.22 22.61
CA GLY A 847 -20.69 -21.29 21.71
C GLY A 847 -20.24 -21.41 20.26
N GLU A 848 -18.93 -21.54 20.01
CA GLU A 848 -18.35 -21.75 18.68
C GLU A 848 -18.84 -23.06 18.04
N VAL A 849 -18.88 -24.15 18.81
CA VAL A 849 -19.36 -25.48 18.34
C VAL A 849 -20.87 -25.47 18.08
N CYS A 850 -21.67 -24.86 18.96
CA CYS A 850 -23.11 -24.73 18.77
C CYS A 850 -23.46 -23.82 17.58
N THR A 851 -22.72 -22.73 17.39
CA THR A 851 -22.89 -21.83 16.23
C THR A 851 -22.58 -22.61 14.96
N ALA A 852 -21.43 -23.30 14.90
CA ALA A 852 -21.06 -24.17 13.79
C ALA A 852 -22.14 -25.21 13.44
N ALA A 853 -22.77 -25.83 14.45
CA ALA A 853 -23.81 -26.84 14.24
C ALA A 853 -25.18 -26.28 13.79
N LEU A 854 -25.54 -25.06 14.23
CA LEU A 854 -26.87 -24.48 14.01
C LEU A 854 -26.92 -23.43 12.89
N GLN A 855 -25.78 -23.07 12.30
CA GLN A 855 -25.71 -21.97 11.36
C GLN A 855 -26.48 -22.21 10.05
N GLN A 856 -26.40 -23.41 9.46
CA GLN A 856 -27.17 -23.75 8.23
C GLN A 856 -28.67 -23.66 8.46
N TYR A 857 -29.13 -24.18 9.61
CA TYR A 857 -30.54 -24.11 10.00
C TYR A 857 -30.98 -22.66 10.21
N SER A 858 -30.16 -21.85 10.89
CA SER A 858 -30.45 -20.44 11.15
C SER A 858 -30.53 -19.61 9.85
N LEU A 859 -29.62 -19.84 8.90
CA LEU A 859 -29.61 -19.17 7.60
C LEU A 859 -30.87 -19.51 6.79
N THR A 860 -31.24 -20.79 6.77
CA THR A 860 -32.46 -21.27 6.10
C THR A 860 -33.72 -20.68 6.72
N LEU A 861 -33.80 -20.62 8.06
CA LEU A 861 -34.94 -20.02 8.77
C LEU A 861 -35.06 -18.52 8.45
N LEU A 862 -33.93 -17.81 8.43
CA LEU A 862 -33.87 -16.37 8.15
C LEU A 862 -34.29 -16.06 6.71
N ASN A 863 -33.85 -16.88 5.75
CA ASN A 863 -34.28 -16.75 4.35
C ASN A 863 -35.76 -17.10 4.13
N ARG A 864 -36.38 -17.91 4.99
CA ARG A 864 -37.81 -18.20 4.93
C ARG A 864 -38.69 -17.18 5.66
N SER A 865 -38.11 -16.11 6.21
CA SER A 865 -38.84 -15.04 6.90
C SER A 865 -39.39 -13.98 5.92
N ASN A 866 -40.22 -13.06 6.42
CA ASN A 866 -40.80 -11.94 5.65
C ASN A 866 -39.78 -10.90 5.13
N LEU A 867 -38.47 -11.13 5.30
CA LEU A 867 -37.42 -10.32 4.67
C LEU A 867 -37.51 -10.28 3.14
N LYS A 868 -38.27 -11.19 2.52
CA LYS A 868 -38.59 -11.20 1.08
C LYS A 868 -39.31 -9.93 0.59
N GLU A 869 -40.00 -9.18 1.46
CA GLU A 869 -40.81 -8.02 1.07
C GLU A 869 -40.00 -6.72 0.84
N THR A 870 -38.67 -6.74 0.89
CA THR A 870 -37.81 -5.56 0.66
C THR A 870 -37.60 -5.18 -0.82
N HIS A 871 -38.40 -5.75 -1.73
CA HIS A 871 -38.31 -5.62 -3.19
C HIS A 871 -38.20 -4.16 -3.68
N SER A 872 -39.01 -3.25 -3.12
CA SER A 872 -39.04 -1.83 -3.53
C SER A 872 -37.75 -1.06 -3.20
N THR A 873 -36.97 -1.52 -2.23
CA THR A 873 -35.73 -0.83 -1.79
C THR A 873 -34.51 -1.29 -2.57
N ALA A 874 -34.52 -2.51 -3.12
CA ALA A 874 -33.41 -3.08 -3.88
C ALA A 874 -33.44 -2.76 -5.38
N LEU A 875 -34.63 -2.47 -5.95
CA LEU A 875 -34.79 -2.00 -7.32
C LEU A 875 -34.55 -0.49 -7.51
N ALA A 876 -34.15 0.23 -6.45
CA ALA A 876 -33.75 1.63 -6.57
C ALA A 876 -32.45 1.73 -7.39
N ARG A 877 -32.62 1.89 -8.71
CA ARG A 877 -31.57 2.16 -9.70
C ARG A 877 -30.74 3.39 -9.34
#